data_AF-A0A4R8MTK9-F1
#
_entry.id   AF-A0A4R8MTK9-F1
#
_cell.length_a   1.000
_cell.length_b   1.000
_cell.length_c   1.000
_cell.angle_alpha   90.00
_cell.angle_beta   90.00
_cell.angle_gamma   90.00
#
_symmetry.space_group_name_H-M   'P 1'
#
loop_
_entity.id
_entity.type
_entity.pdbx_description
1 polymer ?
#
loop_
_entity_poly.entity_id
_entity_poly.type
_entity_poly.pdbx_seq_one_letter_code
_entity_poly.pdbx_strand_id
1 'polypeptide(L)'
;MRFRIIIGLLFSFVIFNCSEPGIGSFSEETKEKIRNIIKQEGFQGVVLIAQDENILFRESIYAGKKRKRIQLYKKHNFPLGESTKTFTSFAIHKLEEEKKISLSDPVSKHLNWFPYSKVTIGHLLRHTSGLPKIIEFLPNFDTEKNHLKRDDIKRFFLESKLKPAFAPGEYWKYSRLDYLFLSYIIEKVSGVTYGNFLKETIFVPLKMENTNVDHNEVLIGNSGIYSTPEDLVHFSEELKKPKLISKISRDTIIKKTILSDSISEDPIAFGEGVFVGDYFYWTYGKEKGISNFVYHDLKSRIFITIVSPYGSSKGDLSSVKSALTEIIFDAKKLNLKKRTNLQKEVYIEDLMKDEKVPSLGIAVFRNYTLSWKKMYGTKTQHTLFRAGSLSKTMTATATLRLVEAGHLDLYSNWIGKLKQYKVSVPKGKRRSLVNLDLLLSHTSGLTEKGNWDDPINSGKRHLRELKDTYTTKGNGLKLYYKPGTKSRYSGGGYSIVQEILTERTGKSFQNLMSEIVFQPLHMTRSTFRQNLNIQDDRCDGYDEQGIILPQKSFVTPELSSGGLWTTPEEVGILFSEIAKAKQGKSNFLTKESAEYLLSPKMSAANLTVHALVAHGFFLNRTGRTEYFFHGGHTKGHKSLALFNTEKGYGVVIMTNSENGSKLIWRILRSISVEEKWDKFVN
;
A
#
# COMPACT_ATOMS: atom_id res chain seq x y z
N MET A 1 39.78 39.21 77.25
CA MET A 1 40.12 38.70 75.91
C MET A 1 39.42 37.36 75.73
N ARG A 2 38.33 37.30 74.95
CA ARG A 2 37.54 36.07 74.73
C ARG A 2 37.55 35.76 73.23
N PHE A 3 38.10 34.61 72.87
CA PHE A 3 38.13 34.07 71.51
C PHE A 3 36.72 33.61 71.09
N ARG A 4 36.28 34.02 69.89
CA ARG A 4 35.08 33.53 69.22
C ARG A 4 35.49 32.70 68.00
N ILE A 5 35.07 31.44 67.98
CA ILE A 5 35.17 30.51 66.86
C ILE A 5 33.99 30.80 65.92
N ILE A 6 34.27 31.08 64.64
CA ILE A 6 33.26 31.26 63.59
C ILE A 6 33.11 29.94 62.84
N ILE A 7 31.90 29.36 62.90
CA ILE A 7 31.48 28.18 62.15
C ILE A 7 30.96 28.66 60.79
N GLY A 8 31.57 28.21 59.70
CA GLY A 8 31.14 28.48 58.33
C GLY A 8 30.00 27.54 57.92
N LEU A 9 28.85 28.12 57.56
CA LEU A 9 27.71 27.43 56.96
C LEU A 9 27.87 27.38 55.43
N LEU A 10 28.03 26.16 54.90
CA LEU A 10 27.97 25.83 53.48
C LEU A 10 26.49 25.83 53.03
N PHE A 11 26.10 26.84 52.25
CA PHE A 11 24.81 26.90 51.56
C PHE A 11 24.82 25.94 50.36
N SER A 12 24.13 24.81 50.46
CA SER A 12 23.76 23.98 49.32
C SER A 12 22.59 24.63 48.58
N PHE A 13 22.87 25.25 47.43
CA PHE A 13 21.86 25.72 46.47
C PHE A 13 21.13 24.51 45.86
N VAL A 14 19.98 24.14 46.44
CA VAL A 14 19.00 23.29 45.74
C VAL A 14 18.34 24.17 44.69
N ILE A 15 18.81 24.06 43.44
CA ILE A 15 18.08 24.60 42.28
C ILE A 15 16.82 23.74 42.14
N PHE A 16 15.71 24.18 42.73
CA PHE A 16 14.39 23.76 42.30
C PHE A 16 14.23 24.24 40.86
N ASN A 17 14.48 23.34 39.92
CA ASN A 17 14.13 23.54 38.52
C ASN A 17 12.61 23.43 38.42
N CYS A 18 11.93 24.51 38.78
CA CYS A 18 10.49 24.66 38.63
C CYS A 18 10.20 24.91 37.14
N SER A 19 10.27 23.87 36.32
CA SER A 19 9.51 23.85 35.08
C SER A 19 8.10 23.44 35.45
N GLU A 20 7.15 24.36 35.34
CA GLU A 20 5.73 24.01 35.43
C GLU A 20 5.46 22.78 34.55
N PRO A 21 4.81 21.72 35.08
CA PRO A 21 4.38 20.60 34.26
C PRO A 21 3.27 21.10 33.34
N GLY A 22 3.64 21.49 32.11
CA GLY A 22 2.68 21.84 31.08
C GLY A 22 1.68 20.70 30.90
N ILE A 23 0.41 20.99 31.14
CA ILE A 23 -0.71 20.11 30.79
C ILE A 23 -0.53 19.71 29.32
N GLY A 24 -0.44 18.40 29.04
CA GLY A 24 -0.38 17.89 27.67
C GLY A 24 1.01 17.64 27.07
N SER A 25 2.04 17.37 27.87
CA SER A 25 3.30 16.81 27.35
C SER A 25 3.36 15.29 27.59
N PHE A 26 3.98 14.53 26.68
CA PHE A 26 4.35 13.14 27.00
C PHE A 26 5.29 13.10 28.23
N SER A 27 5.26 12.00 28.98
CA SER A 27 6.23 11.77 30.07
C SER A 27 7.65 11.71 29.53
N GLU A 28 8.66 12.09 30.32
CA GLU A 28 10.06 12.02 29.89
C GLU A 28 10.47 10.61 29.46
N GLU A 29 9.91 9.57 30.10
CA GLU A 29 10.10 8.18 29.69
C GLU A 29 9.61 7.94 28.25
N THR A 30 8.41 8.43 27.90
CA THR A 30 7.85 8.31 26.55
C THR A 30 8.65 9.13 25.54
N LYS A 31 9.07 10.35 25.89
CA LYS A 31 9.95 11.16 25.03
C LYS A 31 11.27 10.45 24.76
N GLU A 32 11.86 9.82 25.78
CA GLU A 32 13.11 9.08 25.65
C GLU A 32 12.94 7.81 24.79
N LYS A 33 11.83 7.09 24.91
CA LYS A 33 11.48 5.99 23.99
C LYS A 33 11.39 6.50 22.54
N ILE A 34 10.72 7.64 22.33
CA ILE A 34 10.61 8.27 21.01
C ILE A 34 12.00 8.64 20.45
N ARG A 35 12.84 9.30 21.24
CA ARG A 35 14.22 9.64 20.82
C ARG A 35 15.03 8.41 20.43
N ASN A 36 14.96 7.37 21.26
CA ASN A 36 15.73 6.14 21.03
C ASN A 36 15.28 5.43 19.76
N ILE A 37 13.98 5.29 19.51
CA ILE A 37 13.51 4.63 18.28
C ILE A 37 13.85 5.47 17.05
N ILE A 38 13.66 6.79 17.09
CA ILE A 38 13.99 7.65 15.94
C ILE A 38 15.51 7.60 15.65
N LYS A 39 16.35 7.54 16.69
CA LYS A 39 17.81 7.39 16.55
C LYS A 39 18.20 6.01 15.99
N GLN A 40 17.52 4.94 16.40
CA GLN A 40 17.71 3.59 15.84
C GLN A 40 17.31 3.53 14.37
N GLU A 41 16.26 4.24 13.97
CA GLU A 41 15.85 4.40 12.56
C GLU A 41 16.86 5.20 11.71
N GLY A 42 17.92 5.75 12.33
CA GLY A 42 18.90 6.60 11.67
C GLY A 42 18.29 7.90 11.12
N PHE A 43 17.10 8.27 11.61
CA PHE A 43 16.38 9.43 11.11
C PHE A 43 17.08 10.71 11.52
N GLN A 44 17.10 11.65 10.58
CA GLN A 44 17.61 12.99 10.80
C GLN A 44 16.58 13.98 10.27
N GLY A 45 16.19 14.94 11.09
CA GLY A 45 15.11 15.85 10.78
C GLY A 45 14.31 16.28 12.00
N VAL A 46 13.06 16.69 11.77
CA VAL A 46 12.13 17.18 12.79
C VAL A 46 10.97 16.22 12.93
N VAL A 47 10.60 15.91 14.17
CA VAL A 47 9.37 15.19 14.51
C VAL A 47 8.54 16.08 15.43
N LEU A 48 7.28 16.30 15.08
CA LEU A 48 6.27 16.95 15.92
C LEU A 48 5.07 16.00 16.07
N ILE A 49 4.63 15.82 17.32
CA ILE A 49 3.44 15.06 17.69
C ILE A 49 2.53 16.00 18.49
N ALA A 50 1.28 16.12 18.08
CA ALA A 50 0.28 16.92 18.76
C ALA A 50 -1.01 16.11 18.97
N GLN A 51 -1.76 16.46 20.01
CA GLN A 51 -3.14 16.04 20.20
C GLN A 51 -4.00 17.27 20.36
N ASP A 52 -4.97 17.42 19.46
CA ASP A 52 -5.65 18.71 19.26
C ASP A 52 -4.58 19.82 19.00
N GLU A 53 -4.73 21.01 19.60
CA GLU A 53 -3.75 22.11 19.53
C GLU A 53 -2.52 21.91 20.44
N ASN A 54 -2.51 20.88 21.29
CA ASN A 54 -1.45 20.66 22.27
C ASN A 54 -0.29 19.86 21.66
N ILE A 55 0.90 20.46 21.62
CA ILE A 55 2.12 19.78 21.16
C ILE A 55 2.63 18.87 22.28
N LEU A 56 2.48 17.55 22.10
CA LEU A 56 2.89 16.53 23.06
C LEU A 56 4.41 16.26 23.01
N PHE A 57 5.00 16.39 21.82
CA PHE A 57 6.43 16.16 21.56
C PHE A 57 6.89 16.95 20.34
N ARG A 58 8.07 17.57 20.44
CA ARG A 58 8.71 18.27 19.31
C ARG A 58 10.22 18.18 19.45
N GLU A 59 10.88 17.55 18.50
CA GLU A 59 12.33 17.37 18.54
C GLU A 59 12.99 17.46 17.17
N SER A 60 14.26 17.84 17.17
CA SER A 60 15.10 17.91 15.98
C SER A 60 16.33 17.05 16.20
N ILE A 61 16.52 16.04 15.34
CA ILE A 61 17.53 14.98 15.49
C ILE A 61 18.50 15.04 14.30
N TYR A 62 19.81 15.02 14.58
CA TYR A 62 20.87 15.02 13.56
C TYR A 62 22.03 14.12 14.00
N ALA A 63 22.64 13.38 13.08
CA ALA A 63 23.83 12.58 13.37
C ALA A 63 25.10 13.34 12.95
N GLY A 64 25.93 13.77 13.91
CA GLY A 64 27.26 14.33 13.60
C GLY A 64 27.91 15.15 14.73
N LYS A 65 29.23 15.03 14.88
CA LYS A 65 30.05 15.88 15.77
C LYS A 65 30.23 17.27 15.13
N LYS A 66 29.75 18.31 15.82
CA LYS A 66 30.21 19.72 15.82
C LYS A 66 30.43 20.50 14.51
N ARG A 67 30.16 20.01 13.29
CA ARG A 67 30.21 20.85 12.07
C ARG A 67 28.83 21.39 11.72
N LYS A 68 28.67 22.71 11.95
CA LYS A 68 27.52 23.57 11.64
C LYS A 68 26.20 22.82 11.63
N ARG A 69 25.61 22.69 12.83
CA ARG A 69 24.16 22.53 12.98
C ARG A 69 23.55 23.64 12.12
N ILE A 70 23.12 23.35 10.91
CA ILE A 70 22.07 24.15 10.27
C ILE A 70 20.90 23.86 11.18
N GLN A 71 20.77 24.68 12.23
CA GLN A 71 19.65 24.65 13.13
C GLN A 71 18.46 24.87 12.19
N LEU A 72 17.70 23.82 11.90
CA LEU A 72 16.29 23.99 11.56
C LEU A 72 15.65 24.56 12.82
N TYR A 73 15.88 25.86 13.05
CA TYR A 73 15.28 26.65 14.12
C TYR A 73 13.76 26.49 14.02
N LYS A 74 13.08 26.69 15.15
CA LYS A 74 11.60 26.77 15.28
C LYS A 74 10.89 27.70 14.27
N LYS A 75 11.61 28.40 13.38
CA LYS A 75 11.11 29.39 12.41
C LYS A 75 11.48 29.11 10.95
N HIS A 76 12.18 28.02 10.64
CA HIS A 76 12.48 27.69 9.23
C HIS A 76 11.38 26.83 8.64
N ASN A 77 10.70 27.36 7.63
CA ASN A 77 9.75 26.61 6.84
C ASN A 77 10.46 25.62 5.89
N PHE A 78 9.77 24.56 5.52
CA PHE A 78 10.25 23.53 4.61
C PHE A 78 9.23 23.34 3.48
N PRO A 79 9.67 22.95 2.27
CA PRO A 79 8.75 22.74 1.18
C PRO A 79 7.90 21.50 1.47
N LEU A 80 6.58 21.65 1.37
CA LEU A 80 5.62 20.57 1.58
C LEU A 80 5.59 19.56 0.44
N GLY A 81 6.17 19.89 -0.72
CA GLY A 81 6.05 19.06 -1.93
C GLY A 81 4.58 18.71 -2.18
N GLU A 82 4.31 17.44 -2.46
CA GLU A 82 2.98 16.93 -2.77
C GLU A 82 1.94 17.09 -1.65
N SER A 83 2.33 17.29 -0.39
CA SER A 83 1.40 17.55 0.73
C SER A 83 0.67 18.90 0.57
N THR A 84 1.13 19.76 -0.35
CA THR A 84 0.43 20.99 -0.79
C THR A 84 -1.00 20.73 -1.29
N LYS A 85 -1.28 19.54 -1.85
CA LYS A 85 -2.58 19.21 -2.45
C LYS A 85 -3.75 19.37 -1.49
N THR A 86 -3.55 19.07 -0.21
CA THR A 86 -4.63 19.20 0.79
C THR A 86 -5.08 20.65 0.94
N PHE A 87 -4.16 21.62 0.84
CA PHE A 87 -4.48 23.05 0.84
C PHE A 87 -5.20 23.47 -0.45
N THR A 88 -4.78 22.94 -1.60
CA THR A 88 -5.47 23.18 -2.88
C THR A 88 -6.89 22.60 -2.85
N SER A 89 -7.06 21.40 -2.30
CA SER A 89 -8.36 20.75 -2.15
C SER A 89 -9.28 21.60 -1.26
N PHE A 90 -8.77 22.04 -0.11
CA PHE A 90 -9.46 22.98 0.78
C PHE A 90 -9.91 24.26 0.07
N ALA A 91 -9.02 24.88 -0.71
CA ALA A 91 -9.31 26.10 -1.46
C ALA A 91 -10.41 25.91 -2.51
N ILE A 92 -10.44 24.75 -3.18
CA ILE A 92 -11.50 24.41 -4.14
C ILE A 92 -12.85 24.27 -3.42
N HIS A 93 -12.89 23.56 -2.30
CA HIS A 93 -14.11 23.45 -1.48
C HIS A 93 -14.58 24.80 -0.95
N LYS A 94 -13.67 25.70 -0.58
CA LYS A 94 -14.04 27.06 -0.20
C LYS A 94 -14.75 27.80 -1.35
N LEU A 95 -14.21 27.72 -2.56
CA LEU A 95 -14.82 28.33 -3.75
C LEU A 95 -16.17 27.69 -4.10
N GLU A 96 -16.33 26.38 -3.86
CA GLU A 96 -17.61 25.68 -4.04
C GLU A 96 -18.66 26.17 -3.03
N GLU A 97 -18.31 26.32 -1.76
CA GLU A 97 -19.21 26.86 -0.73
C GLU A 97 -19.63 28.31 -1.00
N GLU A 98 -18.72 29.10 -1.56
CA GLU A 98 -18.99 30.45 -2.06
C GLU A 98 -19.82 30.45 -3.37
N LYS A 99 -20.22 29.27 -3.86
CA LYS A 99 -20.99 29.04 -5.10
C LYS A 99 -20.32 29.60 -6.36
N LYS A 100 -19.00 29.80 -6.31
CA LYS A 100 -18.21 30.29 -7.46
C LYS A 100 -17.89 29.18 -8.46
N ILE A 101 -17.86 27.93 -7.99
CA ILE A 101 -17.67 26.73 -8.79
C ILE A 101 -18.60 25.60 -8.31
N SER A 102 -18.74 24.56 -9.12
CA SER A 102 -19.23 23.25 -8.69
C SER A 102 -18.18 22.19 -8.98
N LEU A 103 -18.02 21.15 -8.13
CA LEU A 103 -17.15 20.02 -8.47
C LEU A 103 -17.56 19.29 -9.77
N SER A 104 -18.82 19.43 -10.18
CA SER A 104 -19.33 18.88 -11.44
C SER A 104 -19.02 19.74 -12.67
N ASP A 105 -18.51 20.96 -12.47
CA ASP A 105 -18.17 21.84 -13.57
C ASP A 105 -17.08 21.22 -14.45
N PRO A 106 -17.26 21.23 -15.79
CA PRO A 106 -16.18 20.96 -16.72
C PRO A 106 -15.01 21.91 -16.47
N VAL A 107 -13.77 21.41 -16.48
CA VAL A 107 -12.57 22.25 -16.34
C VAL A 107 -12.53 23.34 -17.41
N SER A 108 -12.98 23.02 -18.63
CA SER A 108 -13.06 23.95 -19.76
C SER A 108 -14.02 25.13 -19.55
N LYS A 109 -14.96 25.04 -18.60
CA LYS A 109 -15.84 26.16 -18.21
C LYS A 109 -15.03 27.30 -17.61
N HIS A 110 -14.00 26.98 -16.83
CA HIS A 110 -13.17 27.95 -16.12
C HIS A 110 -11.86 28.22 -16.87
N LEU A 111 -11.30 27.20 -17.53
CA LEU A 111 -10.08 27.29 -18.31
C LEU A 111 -10.39 27.01 -19.78
N ASN A 112 -10.74 28.05 -20.54
CA ASN A 112 -11.17 27.92 -21.95
C ASN A 112 -10.14 27.24 -22.88
N TRP A 113 -8.85 27.28 -22.53
CA TRP A 113 -7.76 26.62 -23.25
C TRP A 113 -7.62 25.13 -22.91
N PHE A 114 -8.34 24.62 -21.91
CA PHE A 114 -8.23 23.22 -21.50
C PHE A 114 -8.97 22.29 -22.48
N PRO A 115 -8.30 21.29 -23.08
CA PRO A 115 -8.80 20.63 -24.29
C PRO A 115 -9.84 19.52 -24.04
N TYR A 116 -10.10 19.13 -22.78
CA TYR A 116 -10.94 17.98 -22.46
C TYR A 116 -12.25 18.38 -21.78
N SER A 117 -13.32 18.49 -22.57
CA SER A 117 -14.65 18.95 -22.12
C SER A 117 -15.36 18.05 -21.11
N LYS A 118 -14.95 16.77 -20.98
CA LYS A 118 -15.55 15.80 -20.04
C LYS A 118 -14.84 15.73 -18.70
N VAL A 119 -13.65 16.32 -18.56
CA VAL A 119 -12.94 16.33 -17.28
C VAL A 119 -13.56 17.43 -16.42
N THR A 120 -13.91 17.10 -15.17
CA THR A 120 -14.54 18.02 -14.22
C THR A 120 -13.56 18.37 -13.12
N ILE A 121 -13.84 19.41 -12.34
CA ILE A 121 -13.05 19.78 -11.16
C ILE A 121 -12.93 18.59 -10.18
N GLY A 122 -14.04 17.87 -9.94
CA GLY A 122 -14.06 16.68 -9.09
C GLY A 122 -13.20 15.52 -9.63
N HIS A 123 -13.04 15.40 -10.95
CA HIS A 123 -12.12 14.43 -11.54
C HIS A 123 -10.65 14.78 -11.27
N LEU A 124 -10.30 16.07 -11.28
CA LEU A 124 -8.94 16.52 -10.94
C LEU A 124 -8.63 16.24 -9.46
N LEU A 125 -9.51 16.65 -8.53
CA LEU A 125 -9.32 16.45 -7.08
C LEU A 125 -9.04 14.99 -6.71
N ARG A 126 -9.66 14.04 -7.42
CA ARG A 126 -9.60 12.61 -7.09
C ARG A 126 -8.62 11.82 -7.96
N HIS A 127 -7.83 12.49 -8.80
CA HIS A 127 -6.93 11.84 -9.77
C HIS A 127 -7.65 10.82 -10.67
N THR A 128 -8.90 11.11 -11.04
CA THR A 128 -9.72 10.27 -11.94
C THR A 128 -9.94 10.92 -13.31
N SER A 129 -9.18 11.96 -13.62
CA SER A 129 -9.23 12.69 -14.90
C SER A 129 -8.73 11.91 -16.10
N GLY A 130 -7.85 10.93 -15.88
CA GLY A 130 -7.14 10.20 -16.92
C GLY A 130 -5.99 10.99 -17.57
N LEU A 131 -5.65 12.19 -17.08
CA LEU A 131 -4.61 13.03 -17.67
C LEU A 131 -3.24 12.32 -17.77
N PRO A 132 -2.40 12.67 -18.77
CA PRO A 132 -1.04 12.14 -18.86
C PRO A 132 -0.20 12.58 -17.66
N LYS A 133 0.84 11.81 -17.34
CA LYS A 133 1.93 12.26 -16.48
C LYS A 133 2.82 13.20 -17.27
N ILE A 134 3.46 14.14 -16.58
CA ILE A 134 4.36 15.11 -17.23
C ILE A 134 5.48 14.41 -18.01
N ILE A 135 6.04 13.33 -17.46
CA ILE A 135 7.09 12.52 -18.11
C ILE A 135 6.64 11.87 -19.43
N GLU A 136 5.34 11.77 -19.71
CA GLU A 136 4.82 11.21 -20.97
C GLU A 136 5.01 12.20 -22.14
N PHE A 137 5.15 13.50 -21.87
CA PHE A 137 5.41 14.52 -22.90
C PHE A 137 6.67 15.37 -22.63
N LEU A 138 7.27 15.26 -21.44
CA LEU A 138 8.56 15.84 -21.05
C LEU A 138 9.37 14.81 -20.25
N PRO A 139 10.04 13.85 -20.90
CA PRO A 139 10.70 12.72 -20.24
C PRO A 139 11.72 13.12 -19.15
N ASN A 140 12.46 14.21 -19.35
CA ASN A 140 13.49 14.68 -18.42
C ASN A 140 12.98 15.70 -17.39
N PHE A 141 11.65 15.85 -17.24
CA PHE A 141 11.08 16.90 -16.39
C PHE A 141 11.64 16.89 -14.97
N ASP A 142 11.73 15.74 -14.30
CA ASP A 142 12.15 15.68 -12.90
C ASP A 142 13.64 16.01 -12.69
N THR A 143 14.48 15.87 -13.72
CA THR A 143 15.92 16.22 -13.67
C THR A 143 16.19 17.64 -14.14
N GLU A 144 15.32 18.23 -14.97
CA GLU A 144 15.57 19.51 -15.65
C GLU A 144 14.52 20.61 -15.33
N LYS A 145 13.57 20.36 -14.42
CA LYS A 145 12.46 21.31 -14.14
C LYS A 145 12.89 22.71 -13.72
N ASN A 146 14.12 22.89 -13.22
CA ASN A 146 14.61 24.17 -12.70
C ASN A 146 14.66 25.30 -13.76
N HIS A 147 14.66 24.95 -15.06
CA HIS A 147 14.64 25.93 -16.16
C HIS A 147 13.22 26.22 -16.69
N LEU A 148 12.21 25.49 -16.22
CA LEU A 148 10.85 25.58 -16.71
C LEU A 148 10.02 26.50 -15.82
N LYS A 149 9.04 27.17 -16.42
CA LYS A 149 7.98 27.90 -15.74
C LYS A 149 6.68 27.12 -15.81
N ARG A 150 5.74 27.46 -14.93
CA ARG A 150 4.38 26.88 -14.91
C ARG A 150 3.70 26.93 -16.28
N ASP A 151 3.83 28.05 -16.99
CA ASP A 151 3.25 28.23 -18.33
C ASP A 151 3.94 27.39 -19.42
N ASP A 152 5.20 27.01 -19.23
CA ASP A 152 5.86 26.06 -20.14
C ASP A 152 5.19 24.69 -20.06
N ILE A 153 4.84 24.23 -18.86
CA ILE A 153 4.13 22.95 -18.66
C ILE A 153 2.75 22.98 -19.30
N LYS A 154 2.03 24.09 -19.16
CA LYS A 154 0.76 24.31 -19.86
C LYS A 154 0.96 24.23 -21.37
N ARG A 155 1.96 24.93 -21.92
CA ARG A 155 2.25 24.92 -23.37
C ARG A 155 2.57 23.50 -23.86
N PHE A 156 3.52 22.81 -23.22
CA PHE A 156 3.90 21.45 -23.60
C PHE A 156 2.76 20.45 -23.47
N PHE A 157 1.91 20.59 -22.45
CA PHE A 157 0.70 19.78 -22.31
C PHE A 157 -0.24 19.96 -23.52
N LEU A 158 -0.49 21.20 -23.95
CA LEU A 158 -1.34 21.50 -25.11
C LEU A 158 -0.72 21.01 -26.43
N GLU A 159 0.58 21.19 -26.61
CA GLU A 159 1.33 20.75 -27.79
C GLU A 159 1.39 19.22 -27.91
N SER A 160 1.44 18.50 -26.78
CA SER A 160 1.54 17.04 -26.75
C SER A 160 0.36 16.33 -27.42
N LYS A 161 -0.83 16.96 -27.40
CA LYS A 161 -2.10 16.39 -27.88
C LYS A 161 -2.43 15.00 -27.29
N LEU A 162 -1.81 14.65 -26.15
CA LEU A 162 -1.98 13.34 -25.50
C LEU A 162 -3.36 13.22 -24.87
N LYS A 163 -4.19 12.33 -25.41
CA LYS A 163 -5.52 12.06 -24.89
C LYS A 163 -5.47 11.45 -23.48
N PRO A 164 -6.52 11.67 -22.64
CA PRO A 164 -6.67 10.95 -21.39
C PRO A 164 -6.56 9.44 -21.59
N ALA A 165 -5.90 8.76 -20.65
CA ALA A 165 -5.61 7.32 -20.70
C ALA A 165 -6.86 6.42 -20.52
N PHE A 166 -8.00 7.04 -20.18
CA PHE A 166 -9.31 6.45 -19.94
C PHE A 166 -10.38 7.56 -19.81
N ALA A 167 -11.67 7.19 -19.79
CA ALA A 167 -12.74 8.17 -19.61
C ALA A 167 -12.72 8.78 -18.19
N PRO A 168 -12.94 10.08 -18.01
CA PRO A 168 -12.94 10.68 -16.68
C PRO A 168 -13.92 9.98 -15.72
N GLY A 169 -13.46 9.64 -14.52
CA GLY A 169 -14.22 8.89 -13.51
C GLY A 169 -14.13 7.36 -13.63
N GLU A 170 -13.51 6.83 -14.70
CA GLU A 170 -13.41 5.39 -14.95
C GLU A 170 -12.40 4.71 -14.03
N TYR A 171 -11.20 5.27 -13.90
CA TYR A 171 -10.15 4.73 -13.03
C TYR A 171 -9.42 5.83 -12.27
N TRP A 172 -8.54 5.40 -11.37
CA TRP A 172 -7.58 6.26 -10.70
C TRP A 172 -6.22 6.21 -11.41
N LYS A 173 -5.64 7.38 -11.69
CA LYS A 173 -4.25 7.54 -12.16
C LYS A 173 -3.71 8.86 -11.65
N TYR A 174 -2.73 8.77 -10.76
CA TYR A 174 -2.02 9.94 -10.27
C TYR A 174 -1.43 10.78 -11.41
N SER A 175 -1.81 12.06 -11.47
CA SER A 175 -1.18 13.06 -12.31
C SER A 175 -0.95 14.37 -11.55
N ARG A 176 0.29 14.88 -11.62
CA ARG A 176 0.62 16.21 -11.06
C ARG A 176 -0.10 17.35 -11.79
N LEU A 177 -0.55 17.10 -13.02
CA LEU A 177 -1.32 18.06 -13.80
C LEU A 177 -2.68 18.35 -13.17
N ASP A 178 -3.28 17.38 -12.47
CA ASP A 178 -4.60 17.55 -11.88
C ASP A 178 -4.62 18.77 -10.95
N TYR A 179 -3.67 18.82 -10.03
CA TYR A 179 -3.56 19.88 -9.04
C TYR A 179 -2.92 21.16 -9.58
N LEU A 180 -2.11 21.07 -10.62
CA LEU A 180 -1.66 22.23 -11.38
C LEU A 180 -2.84 22.95 -12.06
N PHE A 181 -3.80 22.22 -12.59
CA PHE A 181 -4.97 22.84 -13.23
C PHE A 181 -5.99 23.35 -12.21
N LEU A 182 -6.11 22.70 -11.04
CA LEU A 182 -6.88 23.25 -9.92
C LEU A 182 -6.36 24.62 -9.45
N SER A 183 -5.03 24.84 -9.41
CA SER A 183 -4.49 26.16 -9.06
C SER A 183 -4.81 27.22 -10.13
N TYR A 184 -4.84 26.86 -11.41
CA TYR A 184 -5.28 27.79 -12.47
C TYR A 184 -6.76 28.14 -12.31
N ILE A 185 -7.61 27.18 -11.91
CA ILE A 185 -9.03 27.44 -11.62
C ILE A 185 -9.16 28.39 -10.43
N ILE A 186 -8.43 28.15 -9.33
CA ILE A 186 -8.45 29.03 -8.15
C ILE A 186 -8.12 30.47 -8.55
N GLU A 187 -7.04 30.68 -9.31
CA GLU A 187 -6.64 32.02 -9.75
C GLU A 187 -7.67 32.66 -10.68
N LYS A 188 -8.18 31.89 -11.62
CA LYS A 188 -9.14 32.39 -12.60
C LYS A 188 -10.48 32.79 -11.96
N VAL A 189 -10.94 32.03 -10.98
CA VAL A 189 -12.23 32.24 -10.31
C VAL A 189 -12.12 33.30 -9.21
N SER A 190 -11.02 33.34 -8.47
CA SER A 190 -10.82 34.32 -7.39
C SER A 190 -10.36 35.68 -7.88
N GLY A 191 -9.69 35.75 -9.03
CA GLY A 191 -9.09 36.98 -9.56
C GLY A 191 -7.76 37.38 -8.89
N VAL A 192 -7.27 36.59 -7.94
CA VAL A 192 -5.98 36.81 -7.26
C VAL A 192 -5.03 35.63 -7.50
N THR A 193 -3.74 35.81 -7.20
CA THR A 193 -2.76 34.71 -7.33
C THR A 193 -3.08 33.57 -6.37
N TYR A 194 -2.66 32.34 -6.69
CA TYR A 194 -2.89 31.17 -5.85
C TYR A 194 -2.34 31.39 -4.42
N GLY A 195 -1.15 32.00 -4.31
CA GLY A 195 -0.54 32.32 -3.03
C GLY A 195 -1.33 33.34 -2.20
N ASN A 196 -1.85 34.40 -2.84
CA ASN A 196 -2.67 35.39 -2.14
C ASN A 196 -4.00 34.79 -1.69
N PHE A 197 -4.64 33.98 -2.54
CA PHE A 197 -5.88 33.29 -2.19
C PHE A 197 -5.70 32.41 -0.94
N LEU A 198 -4.66 31.57 -0.90
CA LEU A 198 -4.37 30.73 0.27
C LEU A 198 -4.01 31.55 1.50
N LYS A 199 -3.28 32.65 1.34
CA LYS A 199 -2.91 33.53 2.45
C LYS A 199 -4.16 34.11 3.13
N GLU A 200 -5.09 34.64 2.35
CA GLU A 200 -6.33 35.27 2.85
C GLU A 200 -7.33 34.23 3.36
N THR A 201 -7.40 33.07 2.71
CA THR A 201 -8.42 32.05 2.99
C THR A 201 -8.01 31.09 4.10
N ILE A 202 -6.72 30.79 4.23
CA ILE A 202 -6.20 29.73 5.12
C ILE A 202 -5.16 30.29 6.08
N PHE A 203 -4.06 30.87 5.59
CA PHE A 203 -2.90 31.11 6.44
C PHE A 203 -3.15 32.19 7.49
N VAL A 204 -3.72 33.34 7.11
CA VAL A 204 -4.04 34.42 8.05
C VAL A 204 -5.16 34.00 9.02
N PRO A 205 -6.31 33.44 8.58
CA PRO A 205 -7.37 33.02 9.49
C PRO A 205 -6.94 31.93 10.49
N LEU A 206 -6.04 31.03 10.10
CA LEU A 206 -5.52 29.96 10.96
C LEU A 206 -4.25 30.34 11.72
N LYS A 207 -3.76 31.58 11.59
CA LYS A 207 -2.52 32.06 12.23
C LYS A 207 -1.28 31.23 11.86
N MET A 208 -1.21 30.76 10.61
CA MET A 208 -0.04 30.07 10.04
C MET A 208 0.99 31.10 9.58
N GLU A 209 1.63 31.78 10.54
CA GLU A 209 2.51 32.94 10.30
C GLU A 209 3.81 32.61 9.54
N ASN A 210 4.21 31.34 9.50
CA ASN A 210 5.44 30.86 8.88
C ASN A 210 5.16 30.04 7.61
N THR A 211 3.97 30.19 7.03
CA THR A 211 3.52 29.48 5.84
C THR A 211 3.37 30.42 4.65
N ASN A 212 3.96 30.05 3.51
CA ASN A 212 3.92 30.85 2.29
C ASN A 212 3.97 29.97 1.03
N VAL A 213 3.69 30.55 -0.13
CA VAL A 213 3.82 29.90 -1.43
C VAL A 213 5.09 30.39 -2.13
N ASP A 214 5.87 29.48 -2.72
CA ASP A 214 6.93 29.77 -3.67
C ASP A 214 6.32 30.06 -5.04
N HIS A 215 6.29 31.34 -5.43
CA HIS A 215 5.73 31.78 -6.69
C HIS A 215 6.51 31.29 -7.92
N ASN A 216 7.73 30.78 -7.74
CA ASN A 216 8.54 30.20 -8.80
C ASN A 216 8.35 28.68 -8.94
N GLU A 217 7.52 28.05 -8.10
CA GLU A 217 7.24 26.62 -8.22
C GLU A 217 6.56 26.31 -9.57
N VAL A 218 7.11 25.35 -10.30
CA VAL A 218 6.65 24.98 -11.64
C VAL A 218 5.28 24.28 -11.58
N LEU A 219 5.01 23.56 -10.49
CA LEU A 219 3.78 22.80 -10.29
C LEU A 219 2.92 23.34 -9.15
N ILE A 220 2.77 24.68 -9.06
CA ILE A 220 1.90 25.34 -8.07
C ILE A 220 0.54 24.64 -7.98
N GLY A 221 0.08 24.38 -6.76
CA GLY A 221 -1.15 23.65 -6.46
C GLY A 221 -0.94 22.16 -6.23
N ASN A 222 0.00 21.54 -6.98
CA ASN A 222 0.48 20.21 -6.68
C ASN A 222 1.59 20.24 -5.61
N SER A 223 2.44 21.26 -5.66
CA SER A 223 3.55 21.61 -4.78
C SER A 223 3.60 23.14 -4.58
N GLY A 224 4.59 23.63 -3.84
CA GLY A 224 4.92 25.06 -3.75
C GLY A 224 4.62 25.72 -2.41
N ILE A 225 3.93 25.07 -1.49
CA ILE A 225 3.78 25.58 -0.12
C ILE A 225 5.04 25.27 0.68
N TYR A 226 5.50 26.26 1.44
CA TYR A 226 6.47 26.14 2.51
C TYR A 226 5.76 26.36 3.84
N SER A 227 5.99 25.51 4.83
CA SER A 227 5.35 25.60 6.15
C SER A 227 6.30 25.14 7.26
N THR A 228 5.96 25.43 8.52
CA THR A 228 6.60 24.82 9.70
C THR A 228 5.74 23.67 10.24
N PRO A 229 6.30 22.73 11.03
CA PRO A 229 5.49 21.70 11.68
C PRO A 229 4.44 22.29 12.62
N GLU A 230 4.76 23.40 13.28
CA GLU A 230 3.87 24.12 14.18
C GLU A 230 2.67 24.73 13.44
N ASP A 231 2.88 25.40 12.30
CA ASP A 231 1.78 25.94 11.49
C ASP A 231 0.85 24.83 10.97
N LEU A 232 1.41 23.66 10.62
CA LEU A 232 0.61 22.51 10.17
C LEU A 232 -0.32 21.96 11.25
N VAL A 233 -0.04 22.19 12.54
CA VAL A 233 -0.98 21.85 13.63
C VAL A 233 -2.26 22.66 13.48
N HIS A 234 -2.17 23.97 13.19
CA HIS A 234 -3.35 24.82 12.99
C HIS A 234 -4.20 24.36 11.81
N PHE A 235 -3.56 24.02 10.68
CA PHE A 235 -4.27 23.47 9.53
C PHE A 235 -4.89 22.10 9.83
N SER A 236 -4.18 21.24 10.58
CA SER A 236 -4.71 19.96 11.05
C SER A 236 -5.98 20.14 11.87
N GLU A 237 -6.01 21.11 12.78
CA GLU A 237 -7.17 21.35 13.63
C GLU A 237 -8.36 21.89 12.85
N GLU A 238 -8.14 22.73 11.83
CA GLU A 238 -9.20 23.13 10.90
C GLU A 238 -9.80 21.91 10.17
N LEU A 239 -8.99 20.95 9.74
CA LEU A 239 -9.51 19.72 9.13
C LEU A 239 -10.20 18.78 10.14
N LYS A 240 -9.96 18.92 11.45
CA LYS A 240 -10.68 18.12 12.48
C LYS A 240 -11.99 18.79 12.89
N LYS A 241 -11.94 20.07 13.22
CA LYS A 241 -13.05 20.90 13.71
C LYS A 241 -13.18 22.14 12.80
N PRO A 242 -13.78 21.96 11.61
CA PRO A 242 -13.74 22.99 10.58
C PRO A 242 -14.56 24.23 10.97
N LYS A 243 -13.94 25.39 10.78
CA LYS A 243 -14.51 26.73 11.02
C LYS A 243 -14.57 27.56 9.74
N LEU A 244 -13.65 27.33 8.81
CA LEU A 244 -13.48 28.09 7.57
C LEU A 244 -14.16 27.44 6.37
N ILE A 245 -14.38 26.13 6.42
CA ILE A 245 -15.28 25.37 5.52
C ILE A 245 -16.31 24.60 6.33
N SER A 246 -17.35 24.09 5.67
CA SER A 246 -18.34 23.22 6.29
C SER A 246 -17.77 21.83 6.61
N LYS A 247 -18.41 21.15 7.55
CA LYS A 247 -18.11 19.74 7.87
C LYS A 247 -18.29 18.82 6.65
N ILE A 248 -19.27 19.10 5.78
CA ILE A 248 -19.55 18.30 4.57
C ILE A 248 -18.39 18.37 3.59
N SER A 249 -17.88 19.57 3.33
CA SER A 249 -16.73 19.79 2.46
C SER A 249 -15.47 19.13 3.02
N ARG A 250 -15.21 19.31 4.33
CA ARG A 250 -14.11 18.61 5.00
C ARG A 250 -14.24 17.09 4.88
N ASP A 251 -15.42 16.54 5.19
CA ASP A 251 -15.69 15.10 5.10
C ASP A 251 -15.45 14.59 3.68
N THR A 252 -15.77 15.41 2.66
CA THR A 252 -15.53 15.09 1.25
C THR A 252 -14.04 15.00 0.93
N ILE A 253 -13.21 15.92 1.44
CA ILE A 253 -11.75 15.91 1.23
C ILE A 253 -11.13 14.59 1.69
N ILE A 254 -11.56 14.09 2.85
CA ILE A 254 -11.04 12.86 3.47
C ILE A 254 -11.91 11.63 3.19
N LYS A 255 -12.87 11.73 2.26
CA LYS A 255 -13.71 10.59 1.87
C LYS A 255 -12.94 9.71 0.90
N LYS A 256 -13.08 8.38 1.05
CA LYS A 256 -12.58 7.41 0.08
C LYS A 256 -13.23 7.68 -1.30
N THR A 257 -12.40 7.87 -2.32
CA THR A 257 -12.85 7.98 -3.71
C THR A 257 -13.45 6.65 -4.17
N ILE A 258 -14.65 6.70 -4.73
CA ILE A 258 -15.34 5.56 -5.33
C ILE A 258 -15.17 5.65 -6.85
N LEU A 259 -14.65 4.59 -7.47
CA LEU A 259 -14.48 4.48 -8.92
C LEU A 259 -15.73 3.88 -9.56
N SER A 260 -15.97 4.20 -10.83
CA SER A 260 -17.17 3.73 -11.55
C SER A 260 -17.14 2.24 -11.91
N ASP A 261 -15.96 1.59 -11.94
CA ASP A 261 -15.81 0.19 -12.37
C ASP A 261 -15.63 -0.83 -11.23
N SER A 262 -15.31 -0.43 -9.99
CA SER A 262 -15.38 -1.34 -8.83
C SER A 262 -15.11 -0.72 -7.47
N ILE A 263 -15.83 -1.29 -6.50
CA ILE A 263 -15.61 -1.31 -5.05
C ILE A 263 -14.16 -1.77 -4.76
N SER A 264 -13.42 -0.92 -4.06
CA SER A 264 -12.17 -1.26 -3.40
C SER A 264 -12.47 -1.50 -1.93
N GLU A 265 -12.43 -2.75 -1.48
CA GLU A 265 -12.44 -3.14 -0.05
C GLU A 265 -11.06 -2.93 0.62
N ASP A 266 -10.15 -2.16 0.00
CA ASP A 266 -8.88 -1.83 0.64
C ASP A 266 -9.07 -0.88 1.83
N PRO A 267 -8.37 -1.13 2.96
CA PRO A 267 -8.45 -0.27 4.13
C PRO A 267 -7.85 1.12 3.88
N ILE A 268 -6.97 1.29 2.86
CA ILE A 268 -6.39 2.58 2.46
C ILE A 268 -6.81 2.90 1.02
N ALA A 269 -7.61 3.96 0.85
CA ALA A 269 -8.04 4.50 -0.44
C ALA A 269 -7.45 5.90 -0.65
N PHE A 270 -7.82 6.53 -1.77
CA PHE A 270 -7.43 7.90 -2.09
C PHE A 270 -8.58 8.85 -1.78
N GLY A 271 -8.30 9.94 -1.07
CA GLY A 271 -9.19 11.10 -0.96
C GLY A 271 -8.76 12.21 -1.92
N GLU A 272 -9.13 13.44 -1.61
CA GLU A 272 -8.82 14.60 -2.43
C GLU A 272 -7.48 15.21 -1.98
N GLY A 273 -6.39 14.65 -2.51
CA GLY A 273 -5.02 15.09 -2.23
C GLY A 273 -4.38 14.40 -1.03
N VAL A 274 -5.10 13.44 -0.45
CA VAL A 274 -4.73 12.68 0.74
C VAL A 274 -4.88 11.18 0.50
N PHE A 275 -4.17 10.38 1.27
CA PHE A 275 -4.44 8.95 1.43
C PHE A 275 -5.34 8.74 2.64
N VAL A 276 -6.37 7.91 2.52
CA VAL A 276 -7.45 7.79 3.50
C VAL A 276 -7.55 6.35 3.98
N GLY A 277 -7.33 6.14 5.27
CA GLY A 277 -7.68 4.92 5.99
C GLY A 277 -9.11 4.95 6.55
N ASP A 278 -9.53 3.89 7.24
CA ASP A 278 -10.85 3.86 7.90
C ASP A 278 -11.00 4.92 9.00
N TYR A 279 -9.90 5.25 9.70
CA TYR A 279 -9.89 6.17 10.84
C TYR A 279 -8.72 7.16 10.81
N PHE A 280 -8.01 7.25 9.69
CA PHE A 280 -6.85 8.12 9.58
C PHE A 280 -6.72 8.64 8.16
N TYR A 281 -5.95 9.70 7.97
CA TYR A 281 -5.48 10.10 6.65
C TYR A 281 -4.05 10.60 6.74
N TRP A 282 -3.32 10.57 5.63
CA TRP A 282 -1.95 11.06 5.58
C TRP A 282 -1.58 11.62 4.22
N THR A 283 -0.51 12.42 4.22
CA THR A 283 0.15 12.94 3.02
C THR A 283 1.64 12.70 3.11
N TYR A 284 2.25 12.66 1.94
CA TYR A 284 3.69 12.64 1.77
C TYR A 284 4.04 13.62 0.67
N GLY A 285 5.12 14.38 0.88
CA GLY A 285 5.68 15.23 -0.15
C GLY A 285 7.19 15.24 -0.13
N LYS A 286 7.78 15.43 -1.31
CA LYS A 286 9.24 15.55 -1.45
C LYS A 286 9.57 16.65 -2.45
N GLU A 287 10.36 17.62 -2.01
CA GLU A 287 10.74 18.75 -2.84
C GLU A 287 12.10 19.30 -2.39
N LYS A 288 12.95 19.69 -3.34
CA LYS A 288 14.31 20.22 -3.09
C LYS A 288 15.14 19.39 -2.08
N GLY A 289 15.02 18.06 -2.15
CA GLY A 289 15.73 17.12 -1.26
C GLY A 289 15.14 16.96 0.14
N ILE A 290 14.09 17.71 0.48
CA ILE A 290 13.38 17.63 1.75
C ILE A 290 12.12 16.78 1.57
N SER A 291 11.96 15.78 2.43
CA SER A 291 10.77 14.94 2.47
C SER A 291 9.97 15.22 3.74
N ASN A 292 8.65 15.16 3.63
CA ASN A 292 7.75 15.26 4.77
C ASN A 292 6.67 14.17 4.75
N PHE A 293 6.20 13.80 5.93
CA PHE A 293 5.08 12.88 6.14
C PHE A 293 4.17 13.49 7.20
N VAL A 294 2.90 13.69 6.84
CA VAL A 294 1.90 14.29 7.72
C VAL A 294 0.79 13.27 7.92
N TYR A 295 0.56 12.87 9.16
CA TYR A 295 -0.38 11.81 9.55
C TYR A 295 -1.39 12.33 10.56
N HIS A 296 -2.66 11.96 10.36
CA HIS A 296 -3.76 12.33 11.23
C HIS A 296 -4.55 11.08 11.60
N ASP A 297 -4.66 10.80 12.88
CA ASP A 297 -5.57 9.79 13.41
C ASP A 297 -6.85 10.47 13.90
N LEU A 298 -7.97 10.17 13.25
CA LEU A 298 -9.26 10.82 13.51
C LEU A 298 -9.87 10.38 14.84
N LYS A 299 -9.55 9.17 15.31
CA LYS A 299 -10.15 8.59 16.52
C LYS A 299 -9.48 9.11 17.79
N SER A 300 -8.16 9.10 17.83
CA SER A 300 -7.33 9.53 18.96
C SER A 300 -6.99 11.02 18.92
N ARG A 301 -7.30 11.69 17.81
CA ARG A 301 -6.99 13.10 17.52
C ARG A 301 -5.49 13.41 17.46
N ILE A 302 -4.67 12.37 17.29
CA ILE A 302 -3.22 12.50 17.15
C ILE A 302 -2.87 13.02 15.76
N PHE A 303 -1.95 13.98 15.74
CA PHE A 303 -1.31 14.54 14.57
C PHE A 303 0.20 14.30 14.66
N ILE A 304 0.80 13.81 13.58
CA ILE A 304 2.24 13.58 13.49
C ILE A 304 2.76 14.24 12.22
N THR A 305 3.76 15.11 12.37
CA THR A 305 4.54 15.65 11.25
C THR A 305 6.00 15.23 11.38
N ILE A 306 6.53 14.66 10.30
CA ILE A 306 7.92 14.21 10.21
C ILE A 306 8.53 14.90 8.99
N VAL A 307 9.67 15.55 9.17
CA VAL A 307 10.37 16.29 8.12
C VAL A 307 11.82 15.87 8.11
N SER A 308 12.35 15.43 6.96
CA SER A 308 13.76 15.07 6.82
C SER A 308 14.44 15.82 5.68
N PRO A 309 15.57 16.52 5.94
CA PRO A 309 16.30 17.25 4.92
C PRO A 309 17.31 16.39 4.12
N TYR A 310 17.39 15.08 4.37
CA TYR A 310 18.40 14.19 3.75
C TYR A 310 17.82 13.24 2.70
N GLY A 311 16.80 13.69 1.95
CA GLY A 311 16.26 12.94 0.83
C GLY A 311 15.55 11.62 1.19
N SER A 312 15.23 11.39 2.47
CA SER A 312 14.54 10.18 2.97
C SER A 312 13.33 9.84 2.11
N SER A 313 13.15 8.55 1.82
CA SER A 313 12.01 8.11 1.03
C SER A 313 10.70 8.23 1.83
N LYS A 314 9.57 8.21 1.12
CA LYS A 314 8.26 8.01 1.73
C LYS A 314 8.24 6.82 2.69
N GLY A 315 8.96 5.78 2.32
CA GLY A 315 9.04 4.59 3.16
C GLY A 315 9.73 4.86 4.47
N ASP A 316 10.92 5.46 4.43
CA ASP A 316 11.67 5.81 5.64
C ASP A 316 10.84 6.65 6.61
N LEU A 317 10.12 7.66 6.11
CA LEU A 317 9.29 8.51 6.95
C LEU A 317 8.04 7.77 7.48
N SER A 318 7.46 6.88 6.67
CA SER A 318 6.36 6.04 7.12
C SER A 318 6.79 5.06 8.22
N SER A 319 8.01 4.50 8.13
CA SER A 319 8.59 3.65 9.19
C SER A 319 8.72 4.42 10.50
N VAL A 320 9.28 5.63 10.46
CA VAL A 320 9.35 6.51 11.64
C VAL A 320 7.96 6.79 12.18
N LYS A 321 6.98 7.13 11.32
CA LYS A 321 5.58 7.30 11.72
C LYS A 321 5.03 6.05 12.41
N SER A 322 5.27 4.86 11.86
CA SER A 322 4.79 3.59 12.42
C SER A 322 5.35 3.34 13.81
N ALA A 323 6.66 3.52 13.99
CA ALA A 323 7.33 3.43 15.27
C ALA A 323 6.78 4.44 16.30
N LEU A 324 6.52 5.68 15.86
CA LEU A 324 5.90 6.69 16.70
C LEU A 324 4.49 6.27 17.12
N THR A 325 3.65 5.82 16.19
CA THR A 325 2.28 5.37 16.51
C THR A 325 2.26 4.16 17.44
N GLU A 326 3.26 3.27 17.35
CA GLU A 326 3.41 2.14 18.30
C GLU A 326 3.66 2.63 19.73
N ILE A 327 4.53 3.62 19.91
CA ILE A 327 4.79 4.21 21.23
C ILE A 327 3.58 4.98 21.74
N ILE A 328 2.95 5.80 20.88
CA ILE A 328 1.83 6.69 21.27
C ILE A 328 0.59 5.89 21.65
N PHE A 329 0.26 4.85 20.89
CA PHE A 329 -0.92 4.03 21.12
C PHE A 329 -0.65 2.84 22.04
N ASP A 330 0.55 2.78 22.63
CA ASP A 330 1.01 1.68 23.47
C ASP A 330 0.68 0.35 22.79
N ALA A 331 1.06 0.22 21.50
CA ALA A 331 0.84 -0.99 20.74
C ALA A 331 1.72 -2.06 21.37
N LYS A 332 1.12 -2.74 22.35
CA LYS A 332 1.77 -3.70 23.22
C LYS A 332 2.58 -4.66 22.35
N LYS A 333 3.89 -4.70 22.58
CA LYS A 333 4.82 -5.63 21.93
C LYS A 333 4.28 -7.05 22.05
N LEU A 334 4.05 -7.70 20.91
CA LEU A 334 3.86 -9.15 20.86
C LEU A 334 5.23 -9.79 21.06
N ASN A 335 5.45 -10.37 22.24
CA ASN A 335 6.61 -11.20 22.52
C ASN A 335 6.28 -12.66 22.17
N LEU A 336 7.07 -13.31 21.31
CA LEU A 336 6.90 -14.73 20.98
C LEU A 336 7.54 -15.71 22.02
N LYS A 337 7.78 -15.23 23.27
CA LYS A 337 8.34 -15.82 24.54
C LYS A 337 9.90 -15.85 24.64
N LYS A 338 10.58 -15.58 25.78
CA LYS A 338 10.29 -15.79 27.24
C LYS A 338 11.03 -14.78 28.19
N ARG A 339 10.30 -14.31 29.24
CA ARG A 339 10.64 -13.71 30.59
C ARG A 339 11.71 -12.60 30.76
N THR A 340 11.26 -11.39 31.12
CA THR A 340 11.52 -10.68 32.41
C THR A 340 10.69 -9.37 32.49
N ASN A 341 10.54 -8.84 33.71
CA ASN A 341 9.37 -8.15 34.27
C ASN A 341 8.91 -6.80 33.67
N LEU A 342 7.59 -6.57 33.82
CA LEU A 342 6.84 -5.28 33.86
C LEU A 342 6.49 -4.59 32.53
N GLN A 343 5.75 -5.26 31.64
CA GLN A 343 4.78 -4.61 30.73
C GLN A 343 3.55 -5.51 30.56
N LYS A 344 2.36 -4.93 30.39
CA LYS A 344 1.07 -5.64 30.29
C LYS A 344 1.07 -6.53 29.02
N GLU A 345 1.34 -7.83 29.17
CA GLU A 345 1.50 -8.77 28.06
C GLU A 345 0.25 -8.83 27.14
N VAL A 346 0.45 -8.96 25.82
CA VAL A 346 -0.60 -9.34 24.85
C VAL A 346 -0.24 -10.69 24.29
N TYR A 347 -1.14 -11.64 24.48
CA TYR A 347 -1.00 -12.95 23.88
C TYR A 347 -1.65 -12.94 22.50
N ILE A 348 -1.09 -13.73 21.58
CA ILE A 348 -1.62 -13.81 20.23
C ILE A 348 -3.04 -14.40 20.22
N GLU A 349 -3.35 -15.24 21.21
CA GLU A 349 -4.68 -15.78 21.48
C GLU A 349 -5.69 -14.68 21.85
N ASP A 350 -5.27 -13.63 22.57
CA ASP A 350 -6.13 -12.48 22.86
C ASP A 350 -6.43 -11.69 21.58
N LEU A 351 -5.42 -11.51 20.71
CA LEU A 351 -5.62 -10.84 19.43
C LEU A 351 -6.49 -11.65 18.47
N MET A 352 -6.33 -12.97 18.48
CA MET A 352 -7.21 -13.88 17.77
C MET A 352 -8.64 -13.73 18.26
N LYS A 353 -8.86 -13.62 19.58
CA LYS A 353 -10.19 -13.39 20.15
C LYS A 353 -10.76 -12.03 19.77
N ASP A 354 -9.97 -10.96 19.89
CA ASP A 354 -10.37 -9.58 19.59
C ASP A 354 -10.76 -9.41 18.11
N GLU A 355 -9.98 -10.00 17.20
CA GLU A 355 -10.22 -9.96 15.76
C GLU A 355 -11.16 -11.08 15.30
N LYS A 356 -11.68 -11.92 16.20
CA LYS A 356 -12.53 -13.08 15.86
C LYS A 356 -11.89 -13.97 14.78
N VAL A 357 -10.64 -14.35 15.00
CA VAL A 357 -9.85 -15.28 14.19
C VAL A 357 -9.71 -16.60 14.95
N PRO A 358 -10.51 -17.64 14.62
CA PRO A 358 -10.48 -18.88 15.39
C PRO A 358 -9.17 -19.65 15.26
N SER A 359 -8.57 -19.65 14.07
CA SER A 359 -7.37 -20.40 13.76
C SER A 359 -6.32 -19.55 13.03
N LEU A 360 -5.06 -19.75 13.41
CA LEU A 360 -3.91 -19.02 12.87
C LEU A 360 -2.73 -19.99 12.72
N GLY A 361 -2.08 -19.95 11.56
CA GLY A 361 -0.83 -20.66 11.29
C GLY A 361 0.28 -19.69 10.90
N ILE A 362 1.48 -19.91 11.43
CA ILE A 362 2.68 -19.12 11.15
C ILE A 362 3.85 -20.07 10.86
N ALA A 363 4.64 -19.77 9.82
CA ALA A 363 5.92 -20.42 9.56
C ALA A 363 6.97 -19.36 9.22
N VAL A 364 8.07 -19.33 9.96
CA VAL A 364 9.19 -18.39 9.77
C VAL A 364 10.41 -19.13 9.25
N PHE A 365 11.08 -18.53 8.27
CA PHE A 365 12.23 -19.07 7.57
C PHE A 365 13.46 -18.19 7.81
N ARG A 366 14.62 -18.82 7.97
CA ARG A 366 15.94 -18.19 8.07
C ARG A 366 16.93 -19.00 7.24
N ASN A 367 17.87 -18.34 6.56
CA ASN A 367 18.87 -19.02 5.72
C ASN A 367 18.24 -20.07 4.78
N TYR A 368 17.09 -19.74 4.20
CA TYR A 368 16.33 -20.58 3.28
C TYR A 368 15.80 -21.91 3.87
N THR A 369 15.74 -22.03 5.20
CA THR A 369 15.17 -23.20 5.89
C THR A 369 14.11 -22.76 6.88
N LEU A 370 13.19 -23.67 7.21
CA LEU A 370 12.19 -23.41 8.24
C LEU A 370 12.90 -23.24 9.58
N SER A 371 12.76 -22.07 10.19
CA SER A 371 13.30 -21.78 11.52
C SER A 371 12.35 -22.25 12.60
N TRP A 372 11.06 -21.91 12.49
CA TRP A 372 10.03 -22.37 13.41
C TRP A 372 8.65 -22.25 12.74
N LYS A 373 7.70 -23.06 13.21
CA LYS A 373 6.29 -22.94 12.85
C LYS A 373 5.40 -23.07 14.08
N LYS A 374 4.22 -22.47 14.02
CA LYS A 374 3.25 -22.55 15.09
C LYS A 374 1.82 -22.41 14.58
N MET A 375 0.95 -23.21 15.15
CA MET A 375 -0.48 -23.25 14.83
C MET A 375 -1.28 -23.02 16.11
N TYR A 376 -2.31 -22.17 16.01
CA TYR A 376 -3.19 -21.74 17.09
C TYR A 376 -4.64 -22.01 16.69
N GLY A 377 -5.43 -22.53 17.62
CA GLY A 377 -6.85 -22.82 17.39
C GLY A 377 -7.12 -23.82 16.25
N THR A 378 -6.13 -24.63 15.90
CA THR A 378 -6.22 -25.71 14.91
C THR A 378 -6.19 -27.07 15.60
N LYS A 379 -6.63 -28.13 14.90
CA LYS A 379 -6.61 -29.49 15.45
C LYS A 379 -5.19 -30.04 15.56
N THR A 380 -4.38 -29.85 14.51
CA THR A 380 -2.99 -30.33 14.47
C THR A 380 -2.03 -29.28 13.89
N GLN A 381 -0.73 -29.54 13.98
CA GLN A 381 0.31 -28.72 13.33
C GLN A 381 0.28 -28.83 11.78
N HIS A 382 -0.52 -29.73 11.22
CA HIS A 382 -0.64 -30.01 9.79
C HIS A 382 -2.01 -29.60 9.22
N THR A 383 -2.78 -28.82 9.98
CA THR A 383 -4.12 -28.39 9.59
C THR A 383 -4.06 -27.56 8.31
N LEU A 384 -4.91 -27.89 7.35
CA LEU A 384 -4.99 -27.22 6.05
C LEU A 384 -5.83 -25.95 6.13
N PHE A 385 -5.28 -24.88 5.56
CA PHE A 385 -5.97 -23.61 5.31
C PHE A 385 -6.22 -23.45 3.80
N ARG A 386 -7.28 -22.72 3.44
CA ARG A 386 -7.40 -22.21 2.06
C ARG A 386 -6.37 -21.12 1.85
N ALA A 387 -5.49 -21.33 0.89
CA ALA A 387 -4.43 -20.38 0.59
C ALA A 387 -4.92 -19.20 -0.27
N GLY A 388 -6.08 -19.35 -0.90
CA GLY A 388 -6.60 -18.41 -1.88
C GLY A 388 -5.56 -18.12 -2.94
N SER A 389 -5.33 -16.84 -3.19
CA SER A 389 -4.49 -16.41 -4.31
C SER A 389 -3.00 -16.81 -4.25
N LEU A 390 -2.51 -17.34 -3.13
CA LEU A 390 -1.23 -18.07 -3.12
C LEU A 390 -1.19 -19.25 -4.11
N SER A 391 -2.34 -19.75 -4.58
CA SER A 391 -2.41 -20.73 -5.67
C SER A 391 -1.68 -20.28 -6.95
N LYS A 392 -1.64 -18.97 -7.20
CA LYS A 392 -0.97 -18.38 -8.38
C LYS A 392 0.53 -18.59 -8.34
N THR A 393 1.14 -18.56 -7.16
CA THR A 393 2.59 -18.76 -6.98
C THR A 393 3.00 -20.20 -7.33
N MET A 394 2.18 -21.18 -6.92
CA MET A 394 2.35 -22.60 -7.28
C MET A 394 2.19 -22.80 -8.79
N THR A 395 1.15 -22.19 -9.38
CA THR A 395 0.87 -22.30 -10.81
C THR A 395 1.97 -21.67 -11.66
N ALA A 396 2.46 -20.49 -11.28
CA ALA A 396 3.54 -19.81 -11.98
C ALA A 396 4.82 -20.64 -11.95
N THR A 397 5.18 -21.18 -10.78
CA THR A 397 6.32 -22.09 -10.62
C THR A 397 6.18 -23.34 -11.51
N ALA A 398 5.03 -24.01 -11.47
CA ALA A 398 4.79 -25.19 -12.30
C ALA A 398 4.88 -24.87 -13.80
N THR A 399 4.41 -23.70 -14.20
CA THR A 399 4.52 -23.22 -15.59
C THR A 399 5.98 -23.10 -15.99
N LEU A 400 6.84 -22.51 -15.16
CA LEU A 400 8.26 -22.36 -15.47
C LEU A 400 9.00 -23.70 -15.48
N ARG A 401 8.66 -24.63 -14.59
CA ARG A 401 9.20 -26.00 -14.63
C ARG A 401 8.89 -26.72 -15.95
N LEU A 402 7.70 -26.51 -16.51
CA LEU A 402 7.33 -27.03 -17.83
C LEU A 402 8.03 -26.30 -18.99
N VAL A 403 8.34 -25.01 -18.82
CA VAL A 403 9.17 -24.26 -19.78
C VAL A 403 10.60 -24.79 -19.78
N GLU A 404 11.19 -25.02 -18.60
CA GLU A 404 12.53 -25.62 -18.45
C GLU A 404 12.62 -27.00 -19.09
N ALA A 405 11.55 -27.80 -18.95
CA ALA A 405 11.43 -29.12 -19.59
C ALA A 405 11.13 -29.06 -21.11
N GLY A 406 11.02 -27.87 -21.69
CA GLY A 406 10.74 -27.68 -23.12
C GLY A 406 9.30 -28.00 -23.54
N HIS A 407 8.38 -28.19 -22.60
CA HIS A 407 6.97 -28.49 -22.88
C HIS A 407 6.14 -27.25 -23.18
N LEU A 408 6.57 -26.08 -22.70
CA LEU A 408 5.91 -24.79 -22.89
C LEU A 408 6.90 -23.73 -23.38
N ASP A 409 6.38 -22.71 -24.06
CA ASP A 409 7.10 -21.51 -24.48
C ASP A 409 6.33 -20.30 -23.95
N LEU A 410 6.99 -19.43 -23.18
CA LEU A 410 6.35 -18.30 -22.50
C LEU A 410 5.67 -17.32 -23.46
N TYR A 411 6.19 -17.18 -24.68
CA TYR A 411 5.78 -16.15 -25.63
C TYR A 411 4.87 -16.66 -26.75
N SER A 412 4.68 -17.97 -26.82
CA SER A 412 3.74 -18.62 -27.72
C SER A 412 2.32 -18.08 -27.55
N ASN A 413 1.58 -18.02 -28.66
CA ASN A 413 0.16 -17.72 -28.64
C ASN A 413 -0.65 -18.90 -28.09
N TRP A 414 -0.78 -18.96 -26.78
CA TRP A 414 -1.45 -20.06 -26.09
C TRP A 414 -2.96 -20.03 -26.22
N ILE A 415 -3.58 -18.84 -26.19
CA ILE A 415 -5.03 -18.73 -26.37
C ILE A 415 -5.47 -19.27 -27.73
N GLY A 416 -4.70 -19.02 -28.79
CA GLY A 416 -4.97 -19.58 -30.11
C GLY A 416 -4.75 -21.09 -30.22
N LYS A 417 -4.01 -21.69 -29.27
CA LYS A 417 -3.64 -23.12 -29.25
C LYS A 417 -4.57 -23.98 -28.38
N LEU A 418 -5.40 -23.36 -27.53
CA LEU A 418 -6.41 -24.07 -26.73
C LEU A 418 -7.48 -24.66 -27.66
N LYS A 419 -7.70 -25.97 -27.56
CA LYS A 419 -8.70 -26.68 -28.37
C LYS A 419 -10.09 -26.50 -27.80
N GLN A 420 -10.16 -26.39 -26.48
CA GLN A 420 -11.34 -26.70 -25.71
C GLN A 420 -11.95 -25.42 -25.10
N TYR A 421 -11.15 -24.36 -24.92
CA TYR A 421 -11.57 -23.03 -24.47
C TYR A 421 -11.29 -21.95 -25.53
N LYS A 422 -12.29 -21.13 -25.87
CA LYS A 422 -12.14 -20.01 -26.81
C LYS A 422 -12.37 -18.68 -26.10
N VAL A 423 -11.35 -17.83 -26.08
CA VAL A 423 -11.46 -16.45 -25.58
C VAL A 423 -12.03 -15.55 -26.67
N SER A 424 -13.05 -14.76 -26.33
CA SER A 424 -13.67 -13.82 -27.26
C SER A 424 -12.79 -12.58 -27.44
N VAL A 425 -12.08 -12.51 -28.56
CA VAL A 425 -11.24 -11.37 -28.94
C VAL A 425 -11.94 -10.55 -30.03
N PRO A 426 -12.03 -9.21 -29.94
CA PRO A 426 -12.62 -8.37 -30.98
C PRO A 426 -12.00 -8.62 -32.37
N LYS A 427 -12.85 -8.75 -33.41
CA LYS A 427 -12.41 -8.95 -34.81
C LYS A 427 -11.44 -7.83 -35.22
N GLY A 428 -10.33 -8.19 -35.88
CA GLY A 428 -9.33 -7.24 -36.40
C GLY A 428 -8.08 -7.07 -35.54
N LYS A 429 -8.13 -7.40 -34.24
CA LYS A 429 -6.93 -7.54 -33.40
C LYS A 429 -6.64 -9.03 -33.30
N ARG A 430 -5.82 -9.52 -34.24
CA ARG A 430 -5.53 -10.95 -34.43
C ARG A 430 -5.20 -11.61 -33.09
N ARG A 431 -5.61 -12.87 -33.00
CA ARG A 431 -5.54 -13.83 -31.88
C ARG A 431 -4.14 -13.99 -31.22
N SER A 432 -3.17 -13.11 -31.42
CA SER A 432 -1.73 -13.26 -31.21
C SER A 432 -1.13 -12.49 -30.03
N LEU A 433 -1.93 -11.92 -29.12
CA LEU A 433 -1.43 -10.94 -28.15
C LEU A 433 -1.42 -11.37 -26.67
N VAL A 434 -1.92 -12.55 -26.31
CA VAL A 434 -1.91 -13.01 -24.91
C VAL A 434 -1.18 -14.35 -24.82
N ASN A 435 -0.04 -14.34 -24.14
CA ASN A 435 0.86 -15.46 -23.91
C ASN A 435 1.02 -15.70 -22.39
N LEU A 436 1.83 -16.68 -22.00
CA LEU A 436 2.02 -17.01 -20.58
C LEU A 436 2.70 -15.86 -19.81
N ASP A 437 3.63 -15.12 -20.45
CA ASP A 437 4.24 -13.93 -19.85
C ASP A 437 3.20 -12.92 -19.36
N LEU A 438 2.23 -12.60 -20.22
CA LEU A 438 1.19 -11.62 -19.92
C LEU A 438 0.13 -12.16 -18.95
N LEU A 439 -0.19 -13.45 -19.01
CA LEU A 439 -1.13 -14.08 -18.09
C LEU A 439 -0.56 -14.14 -16.67
N LEU A 440 0.67 -14.63 -16.52
CA LEU A 440 1.32 -14.79 -15.23
C LEU A 440 1.59 -13.44 -14.53
N SER A 441 1.85 -12.38 -15.31
CA SER A 441 2.13 -11.03 -14.80
C SER A 441 0.90 -10.13 -14.65
N HIS A 442 -0.32 -10.64 -14.83
CA HIS A 442 -1.55 -9.84 -14.77
C HIS A 442 -1.60 -8.68 -15.78
N THR A 443 -0.90 -8.79 -16.91
CA THR A 443 -0.83 -7.77 -17.96
C THR A 443 -1.54 -8.17 -19.25
N SER A 444 -2.27 -9.29 -19.24
CA SER A 444 -2.99 -9.85 -20.38
C SER A 444 -4.14 -8.99 -20.91
N GLY A 445 -4.66 -8.06 -20.12
CA GLY A 445 -5.84 -7.28 -20.52
C GLY A 445 -7.17 -7.97 -20.29
N LEU A 446 -7.24 -9.17 -19.69
CA LEU A 446 -8.50 -9.91 -19.55
C LEU A 446 -9.41 -9.39 -18.42
N THR A 447 -10.72 -9.35 -18.68
CA THR A 447 -11.81 -8.93 -17.78
C THR A 447 -12.13 -10.00 -16.75
N GLU A 448 -11.39 -10.10 -15.65
CA GLU A 448 -11.86 -10.89 -14.51
C GLU A 448 -11.07 -10.59 -13.22
N LYS A 449 -11.79 -10.25 -12.13
CA LYS A 449 -11.38 -10.38 -10.73
C LYS A 449 -11.94 -11.74 -10.29
N GLY A 450 -11.08 -12.71 -9.98
CA GLY A 450 -11.51 -14.10 -9.71
C GLY A 450 -12.75 -14.15 -8.84
N ASN A 451 -13.81 -14.83 -9.29
CA ASN A 451 -15.04 -14.96 -8.52
C ASN A 451 -14.84 -15.98 -7.37
N TRP A 452 -14.04 -15.61 -6.37
CA TRP A 452 -13.56 -16.50 -5.29
C TRP A 452 -14.61 -16.75 -4.20
N ASP A 453 -15.66 -17.50 -4.51
CA ASP A 453 -16.78 -17.85 -3.60
C ASP A 453 -18.01 -16.91 -3.67
N ASP A 454 -18.24 -16.31 -4.85
CA ASP A 454 -19.50 -15.62 -5.15
C ASP A 454 -20.69 -16.62 -5.12
N PRO A 455 -21.85 -16.29 -4.53
CA PRO A 455 -23.11 -17.01 -4.73
C PRO A 455 -23.40 -17.42 -6.19
N ILE A 456 -22.90 -16.67 -7.16
CA ILE A 456 -22.94 -16.96 -8.61
C ILE A 456 -22.27 -18.31 -8.98
N ASN A 457 -21.37 -18.84 -8.15
CA ASN A 457 -20.69 -20.12 -8.36
C ASN A 457 -21.35 -21.31 -7.68
N SER A 458 -22.49 -21.11 -7.00
CA SER A 458 -23.28 -22.20 -6.43
C SER A 458 -23.67 -23.21 -7.53
N GLY A 459 -23.01 -24.36 -7.53
CA GLY A 459 -23.25 -25.45 -8.49
C GLY A 459 -22.32 -25.52 -9.71
N LYS A 460 -21.41 -24.55 -9.90
CA LYS A 460 -20.49 -24.56 -11.05
C LYS A 460 -19.28 -25.45 -10.80
N ARG A 461 -18.91 -26.25 -11.80
CA ARG A 461 -17.82 -27.24 -11.71
C ARG A 461 -16.62 -26.89 -12.58
N HIS A 462 -16.75 -25.93 -13.49
CA HIS A 462 -15.72 -25.59 -14.47
C HIS A 462 -15.68 -24.10 -14.82
N LEU A 463 -14.50 -23.61 -15.21
CA LEU A 463 -14.28 -22.25 -15.76
C LEU A 463 -15.26 -21.85 -16.88
N ARG A 464 -15.74 -22.81 -17.69
CA ARG A 464 -16.65 -22.54 -18.82
C ARG A 464 -18.04 -22.12 -18.38
N GLU A 465 -18.40 -22.44 -17.15
CA GLU A 465 -19.69 -22.12 -16.55
C GLU A 465 -19.63 -20.74 -15.85
N LEU A 466 -18.45 -20.14 -15.72
CA LEU A 466 -18.27 -18.80 -15.16
C LEU A 466 -18.79 -17.73 -16.14
N LYS A 467 -19.61 -16.81 -15.63
CA LYS A 467 -20.06 -15.63 -16.38
C LYS A 467 -19.11 -14.49 -16.05
N ASP A 468 -18.73 -13.71 -17.07
CA ASP A 468 -17.95 -12.49 -16.88
C ASP A 468 -18.82 -11.48 -16.09
N THR A 469 -18.37 -11.11 -14.89
CA THR A 469 -19.11 -10.24 -13.96
C THR A 469 -19.21 -8.80 -14.43
N TYR A 470 -18.44 -8.39 -15.45
CA TYR A 470 -18.48 -7.04 -16.00
C TYR A 470 -19.38 -6.90 -17.23
N THR A 471 -20.00 -7.98 -17.71
CA THR A 471 -20.93 -7.90 -18.84
C THR A 471 -22.24 -8.64 -18.58
N THR A 472 -23.36 -7.94 -18.73
CA THR A 472 -24.71 -8.53 -18.66
C THR A 472 -25.03 -9.45 -19.84
N LYS A 473 -24.18 -9.44 -20.88
CA LYS A 473 -24.33 -10.22 -22.12
C LYS A 473 -22.99 -10.87 -22.50
N GLY A 474 -22.72 -12.07 -21.98
CA GLY A 474 -21.59 -12.90 -22.46
C GLY A 474 -21.23 -14.09 -21.56
N ASN A 475 -20.85 -15.20 -22.19
CA ASN A 475 -20.16 -16.33 -21.57
C ASN A 475 -18.65 -16.19 -21.88
N GLY A 476 -17.77 -16.21 -20.87
CA GLY A 476 -16.31 -16.23 -21.03
C GLY A 476 -15.58 -14.87 -20.95
N LEU A 477 -14.25 -14.94 -20.83
CA LEU A 477 -13.34 -13.81 -20.63
C LEU A 477 -13.22 -12.91 -21.87
N LYS A 478 -13.20 -11.59 -21.69
CA LYS A 478 -13.02 -10.58 -22.75
C LYS A 478 -11.73 -9.78 -22.53
N LEU A 479 -11.19 -9.17 -23.59
CA LEU A 479 -10.12 -8.19 -23.45
C LEU A 479 -10.71 -6.82 -23.08
N TYR A 480 -10.29 -6.30 -21.94
CA TYR A 480 -10.63 -5.00 -21.38
C TYR A 480 -9.71 -3.88 -21.87
N TYR A 481 -8.41 -4.16 -21.97
CA TYR A 481 -7.40 -3.24 -22.48
C TYR A 481 -6.39 -3.96 -23.37
N LYS A 482 -5.53 -3.19 -24.06
CA LYS A 482 -4.49 -3.74 -24.93
C LYS A 482 -3.49 -4.55 -24.08
N PRO A 483 -3.25 -5.84 -24.35
CA PRO A 483 -2.28 -6.64 -23.60
C PRO A 483 -0.92 -5.96 -23.51
N GLY A 484 -0.26 -6.06 -22.35
CA GLY A 484 1.04 -5.46 -22.04
C GLY A 484 1.04 -3.96 -21.72
N THR A 485 -0.10 -3.25 -21.87
CA THR A 485 -0.14 -1.80 -21.65
C THR A 485 -0.46 -1.37 -20.22
N LYS A 486 -1.07 -2.25 -19.43
CA LYS A 486 -1.48 -2.02 -18.03
C LYS A 486 -1.42 -3.34 -17.26
N SER A 487 -1.42 -3.28 -15.93
CA SER A 487 -1.61 -4.43 -15.06
C SER A 487 -2.97 -4.33 -14.40
N ARG A 488 -3.70 -5.44 -14.40
CA ARG A 488 -4.96 -5.62 -13.67
C ARG A 488 -4.96 -7.04 -13.15
N TYR A 489 -4.92 -7.17 -11.83
CA TYR A 489 -4.97 -8.46 -11.15
C TYR A 489 -6.11 -9.31 -11.69
N SER A 490 -5.82 -10.55 -12.11
CA SER A 490 -6.81 -11.39 -12.79
C SER A 490 -6.77 -12.86 -12.37
N GLY A 491 -7.91 -13.34 -11.88
CA GLY A 491 -8.15 -14.75 -11.54
C GLY A 491 -8.36 -15.57 -12.81
N GLY A 492 -9.24 -15.10 -13.69
CA GLY A 492 -9.55 -15.71 -14.98
C GLY A 492 -8.33 -15.83 -15.89
N GLY A 493 -7.39 -14.89 -15.83
CA GLY A 493 -6.10 -15.03 -16.53
C GLY A 493 -5.32 -16.28 -16.10
N TYR A 494 -5.28 -16.57 -14.80
CA TYR A 494 -4.68 -17.80 -14.28
C TYR A 494 -5.52 -19.03 -14.58
N SER A 495 -6.85 -18.91 -14.61
CA SER A 495 -7.72 -19.99 -15.05
C SER A 495 -7.43 -20.41 -16.50
N ILE A 496 -7.04 -19.47 -17.38
CA ILE A 496 -6.52 -19.81 -18.71
C ILE A 496 -5.18 -20.56 -18.62
N VAL A 497 -4.29 -20.15 -17.70
CA VAL A 497 -3.03 -20.88 -17.47
C VAL A 497 -3.33 -22.32 -17.07
N GLN A 498 -4.28 -22.57 -16.16
CA GLN A 498 -4.73 -23.94 -15.84
C GLN A 498 -5.12 -24.73 -17.08
N GLU A 499 -5.98 -24.19 -17.95
CA GLU A 499 -6.39 -24.87 -19.18
C GLU A 499 -5.20 -25.14 -20.12
N ILE A 500 -4.24 -24.22 -20.22
CA ILE A 500 -3.02 -24.41 -21.01
C ILE A 500 -2.22 -25.60 -20.47
N LEU A 501 -2.02 -25.64 -19.14
CA LEU A 501 -1.24 -26.68 -18.49
C LEU A 501 -1.91 -28.05 -18.61
N THR A 502 -3.23 -28.15 -18.38
CA THR A 502 -3.97 -29.42 -18.46
C THR A 502 -4.11 -29.92 -19.88
N GLU A 503 -4.44 -29.06 -20.87
CA GLU A 503 -4.53 -29.47 -22.27
C GLU A 503 -3.18 -29.94 -22.82
N ARG A 504 -2.07 -29.32 -22.41
CA ARG A 504 -0.74 -29.71 -22.89
C ARG A 504 -0.18 -30.98 -22.32
N THR A 505 -0.51 -31.27 -21.07
CA THR A 505 0.01 -32.43 -20.37
C THR A 505 -0.94 -33.63 -20.41
N GLY A 506 -2.23 -33.39 -20.72
CA GLY A 506 -3.28 -34.40 -20.62
C GLY A 506 -3.61 -34.81 -19.17
N LYS A 507 -3.02 -34.14 -18.17
CA LYS A 507 -3.19 -34.44 -16.75
C LYS A 507 -4.22 -33.50 -16.12
N SER A 508 -4.91 -33.99 -15.09
CA SER A 508 -5.72 -33.09 -14.24
C SER A 508 -4.82 -32.08 -13.54
N PHE A 509 -5.33 -30.89 -13.27
CA PHE A 509 -4.54 -29.83 -12.62
C PHE A 509 -3.98 -30.29 -11.26
N GLN A 510 -4.77 -31.05 -10.50
CA GLN A 510 -4.37 -31.63 -9.22
C GLN A 510 -3.17 -32.58 -9.36
N ASN A 511 -3.23 -33.53 -10.31
CA ASN A 511 -2.14 -34.49 -10.52
C ASN A 511 -0.89 -33.79 -11.05
N LEU A 512 -1.08 -32.79 -11.92
CA LEU A 512 0.02 -32.00 -12.47
C LEU A 512 0.77 -31.22 -11.38
N MET A 513 0.07 -30.53 -10.49
CA MET A 513 0.70 -29.79 -9.38
C MET A 513 1.39 -30.75 -8.39
N SER A 514 0.80 -31.92 -8.15
CA SER A 514 1.41 -32.96 -7.33
C SER A 514 2.77 -33.38 -7.89
N GLU A 515 2.83 -33.71 -9.18
CA GLU A 515 4.04 -34.20 -9.84
C GLU A 515 5.12 -33.12 -10.01
N ILE A 516 4.74 -31.91 -10.38
CA ILE A 516 5.68 -30.86 -10.77
C ILE A 516 6.20 -30.05 -9.58
N VAL A 517 5.36 -29.89 -8.53
CA VAL A 517 5.66 -29.02 -7.40
C VAL A 517 5.66 -29.78 -6.09
N PHE A 518 4.57 -30.48 -5.74
CA PHE A 518 4.42 -30.99 -4.38
C PHE A 518 5.35 -32.16 -4.07
N GLN A 519 5.43 -33.18 -4.93
CA GLN A 519 6.31 -34.33 -4.72
C GLN A 519 7.79 -33.93 -4.74
N PRO A 520 8.29 -33.12 -5.70
CA PRO A 520 9.69 -32.68 -5.70
C PRO A 520 10.09 -31.83 -4.49
N LEU A 521 9.15 -31.07 -3.93
CA LEU A 521 9.38 -30.22 -2.75
C LEU A 521 8.94 -30.88 -1.43
N HIS A 522 8.53 -32.15 -1.47
CA HIS A 522 8.01 -32.89 -0.31
C HIS A 522 6.84 -32.19 0.42
N MET A 523 5.99 -31.48 -0.32
CA MET A 523 4.77 -30.83 0.19
C MET A 523 3.62 -31.84 0.29
N THR A 524 3.71 -32.74 1.26
CA THR A 524 2.81 -33.90 1.40
C THR A 524 1.37 -33.57 1.82
N ARG A 525 1.11 -32.36 2.35
CA ARG A 525 -0.23 -31.94 2.81
C ARG A 525 -0.97 -31.11 1.77
N SER A 526 -0.24 -30.39 0.92
CA SER A 526 -0.77 -29.48 -0.08
C SER A 526 -1.61 -30.20 -1.13
N THR A 527 -2.75 -29.62 -1.48
CA THR A 527 -3.66 -30.20 -2.47
C THR A 527 -4.55 -29.17 -3.13
N PHE A 528 -4.90 -29.43 -4.40
CA PHE A 528 -5.95 -28.69 -5.13
C PHE A 528 -7.30 -29.43 -5.12
N ARG A 529 -7.42 -30.50 -4.32
CA ARG A 529 -8.66 -31.24 -4.16
C ARG A 529 -9.71 -30.38 -3.44
N GLN A 530 -10.92 -30.30 -3.99
CA GLN A 530 -11.99 -29.44 -3.45
C GLN A 530 -13.00 -30.18 -2.56
N ASN A 531 -13.07 -31.52 -2.63
CA ASN A 531 -13.96 -32.35 -1.81
C ASN A 531 -13.29 -32.78 -0.48
N LEU A 532 -12.63 -31.84 0.22
CA LEU A 532 -12.01 -32.12 1.51
C LEU A 532 -13.07 -32.29 2.60
N ASN A 533 -12.95 -33.34 3.40
CA ASN A 533 -13.79 -33.63 4.55
C ASN A 533 -13.03 -33.37 5.86
N ILE A 534 -13.72 -33.60 6.98
CA ILE A 534 -13.17 -33.31 8.31
C ILE A 534 -11.93 -34.14 8.67
N GLN A 535 -11.75 -35.30 8.04
CA GLN A 535 -10.62 -36.21 8.25
C GLN A 535 -9.37 -35.82 7.46
N ASP A 536 -9.50 -34.91 6.51
CA ASP A 536 -8.33 -34.31 5.85
C ASP A 536 -7.61 -33.30 6.75
N ASP A 537 -8.14 -33.04 7.94
CA ASP A 537 -7.62 -32.07 8.90
C ASP A 537 -7.51 -30.67 8.28
N ARG A 538 -8.66 -30.10 7.93
CA ARG A 538 -8.80 -28.73 7.42
C ARG A 538 -9.52 -27.83 8.42
N CYS A 539 -9.27 -26.52 8.35
CA CYS A 539 -10.04 -25.53 9.10
C CYS A 539 -11.21 -24.99 8.27
N ASP A 540 -12.38 -24.83 8.91
CA ASP A 540 -13.53 -24.12 8.33
C ASP A 540 -13.30 -22.61 8.35
N GLY A 541 -13.94 -21.88 7.45
CA GLY A 541 -13.83 -20.42 7.35
C GLY A 541 -14.90 -19.69 8.16
N TYR A 542 -14.60 -18.48 8.60
CA TYR A 542 -15.49 -17.65 9.42
C TYR A 542 -15.69 -16.25 8.82
N ASP A 543 -16.90 -15.70 8.96
CA ASP A 543 -17.20 -14.33 8.54
C ASP A 543 -16.67 -13.26 9.53
N GLU A 544 -16.94 -11.99 9.24
CA GLU A 544 -16.52 -10.85 10.06
C GLU A 544 -17.17 -10.85 11.46
N GLN A 545 -18.33 -11.50 11.61
CA GLN A 545 -19.04 -11.61 12.87
C GLN A 545 -18.49 -12.75 13.74
N GLY A 546 -17.63 -13.61 13.18
CA GLY A 546 -17.07 -14.79 13.84
C GLY A 546 -17.99 -16.01 13.72
N ILE A 547 -18.92 -16.01 12.76
CA ILE A 547 -19.85 -17.12 12.51
C ILE A 547 -19.22 -18.05 11.46
N ILE A 548 -19.32 -19.36 11.73
CA ILE A 548 -18.82 -20.39 10.82
C ILE A 548 -19.59 -20.38 9.50
N LEU A 549 -18.87 -20.41 8.39
CA LEU A 549 -19.44 -20.42 7.06
C LEU A 549 -19.86 -21.85 6.64
N PRO A 550 -21.01 -22.04 5.96
CA PRO A 550 -21.48 -23.37 5.57
C PRO A 550 -20.53 -24.09 4.60
N GLN A 551 -20.20 -25.36 4.89
CA GLN A 551 -19.20 -26.14 4.15
C GLN A 551 -19.51 -26.37 2.65
N LYS A 552 -20.78 -26.38 2.24
CA LYS A 552 -21.18 -26.54 0.82
C LYS A 552 -20.75 -25.37 -0.08
N SER A 553 -20.18 -24.31 0.49
CA SER A 553 -19.88 -23.04 -0.19
C SER A 553 -18.48 -22.95 -0.80
N PHE A 554 -17.65 -24.01 -0.71
CA PHE A 554 -16.19 -23.90 -0.94
C PHE A 554 -15.66 -24.68 -2.15
N VAL A 555 -16.45 -24.84 -3.22
CA VAL A 555 -15.91 -25.37 -4.49
C VAL A 555 -15.29 -24.23 -5.28
N THR A 556 -13.97 -24.29 -5.48
CA THR A 556 -13.25 -23.30 -6.29
C THR A 556 -13.04 -23.84 -7.72
N PRO A 557 -13.83 -23.41 -8.73
CA PRO A 557 -13.66 -23.89 -10.10
C PRO A 557 -12.36 -23.37 -10.76
N GLU A 558 -11.79 -22.28 -10.25
CA GLU A 558 -10.55 -21.67 -10.72
C GLU A 558 -9.34 -22.12 -9.87
N LEU A 559 -8.99 -23.41 -9.95
CA LEU A 559 -7.99 -24.02 -9.06
C LEU A 559 -6.65 -23.30 -9.08
N SER A 560 -6.10 -23.00 -10.26
CA SER A 560 -4.81 -22.31 -10.44
C SER A 560 -4.69 -20.98 -9.73
N SER A 561 -5.81 -20.31 -9.49
CA SER A 561 -5.81 -18.94 -9.01
C SER A 561 -6.32 -18.80 -7.58
N GLY A 562 -6.98 -19.82 -7.01
CA GLY A 562 -7.44 -19.78 -5.62
C GLY A 562 -7.73 -21.12 -4.94
N GLY A 563 -7.57 -22.26 -5.62
CA GLY A 563 -8.03 -23.56 -5.12
C GLY A 563 -7.10 -24.31 -4.17
N LEU A 564 -5.94 -23.75 -3.82
CA LEU A 564 -4.95 -24.42 -2.97
C LEU A 564 -5.42 -24.55 -1.52
N TRP A 565 -5.38 -25.78 -1.00
CA TRP A 565 -5.36 -26.08 0.42
C TRP A 565 -3.95 -26.47 0.82
N THR A 566 -3.42 -25.87 1.89
CA THR A 566 -2.00 -26.01 2.27
C THR A 566 -1.78 -25.67 3.75
N THR A 567 -0.57 -25.93 4.23
CA THR A 567 -0.04 -25.39 5.49
C THR A 567 0.85 -24.17 5.24
N PRO A 568 1.09 -23.31 6.26
CA PRO A 568 2.04 -22.19 6.13
C PRO A 568 3.46 -22.64 5.79
N GLU A 569 3.89 -23.76 6.36
CA GLU A 569 5.22 -24.34 6.13
C GLU A 569 5.43 -24.70 4.66
N GLU A 570 4.48 -25.39 4.03
CA GLU A 570 4.65 -25.86 2.65
C GLU A 570 4.62 -24.72 1.62
N VAL A 571 3.83 -23.67 1.85
CA VAL A 571 3.96 -22.42 1.07
C VAL A 571 5.35 -21.83 1.24
N GLY A 572 5.87 -21.82 2.46
CA GLY A 572 7.19 -21.29 2.76
C GLY A 572 8.33 -22.10 2.13
N ILE A 573 8.17 -23.42 1.99
CA ILE A 573 9.11 -24.28 1.26
C ILE A 573 9.24 -23.80 -0.19
N LEU A 574 8.12 -23.59 -0.90
CA LEU A 574 8.17 -23.08 -2.27
C LEU A 574 8.87 -21.71 -2.34
N PHE A 575 8.44 -20.76 -1.50
CA PHE A 575 9.01 -19.42 -1.52
C PHE A 575 10.51 -19.42 -1.22
N SER A 576 10.91 -20.20 -0.21
CA SER A 576 12.32 -20.38 0.13
C SER A 576 13.10 -20.96 -1.05
N GLU A 577 12.52 -21.91 -1.79
CA GLU A 577 13.19 -22.53 -2.92
C GLU A 577 13.35 -21.60 -4.12
N ILE A 578 12.37 -20.74 -4.39
CA ILE A 578 12.50 -19.66 -5.38
C ILE A 578 13.59 -18.66 -4.95
N ALA A 579 13.65 -18.34 -3.66
CA ALA A 579 14.70 -17.48 -3.12
C ALA A 579 16.10 -18.11 -3.30
N LYS A 580 16.26 -19.42 -3.03
CA LYS A 580 17.51 -20.15 -3.31
C LYS A 580 17.84 -20.18 -4.80
N ALA A 581 16.85 -20.41 -5.64
CA ALA A 581 17.01 -20.47 -7.09
C ALA A 581 17.55 -19.14 -7.65
N LYS A 582 17.00 -17.99 -7.23
CA LYS A 582 17.51 -16.67 -7.62
C LYS A 582 18.97 -16.45 -7.19
N GLN A 583 19.42 -17.11 -6.12
CA GLN A 583 20.82 -17.11 -5.67
C GLN A 583 21.71 -18.18 -6.35
N GLY A 584 21.18 -18.96 -7.29
CA GLY A 584 21.88 -20.06 -7.95
C GLY A 584 22.12 -21.27 -7.05
N LYS A 585 21.31 -21.47 -6.00
CA LYS A 585 21.49 -22.51 -4.97
C LYS A 585 20.39 -23.59 -4.97
N SER A 586 19.46 -23.53 -5.92
CA SER A 586 18.36 -24.50 -6.03
C SER A 586 18.68 -25.59 -7.05
N ASN A 587 18.23 -26.82 -6.75
CA ASN A 587 18.18 -27.92 -7.72
C ASN A 587 16.77 -28.14 -8.28
N PHE A 588 15.78 -27.38 -7.81
CA PHE A 588 14.39 -27.50 -8.20
C PHE A 588 14.01 -26.56 -9.35
N LEU A 589 14.53 -25.33 -9.35
CA LEU A 589 14.27 -24.32 -10.37
C LEU A 589 15.59 -23.64 -10.76
N THR A 590 15.78 -23.36 -12.05
CA THR A 590 16.98 -22.65 -12.52
C THR A 590 17.01 -21.22 -12.00
N LYS A 591 18.20 -20.62 -11.98
CA LYS A 591 18.38 -19.22 -11.59
C LYS A 591 17.63 -18.29 -12.54
N GLU A 592 17.69 -18.56 -13.83
CA GLU A 592 17.05 -17.81 -14.89
C GLU A 592 15.53 -17.81 -14.74
N SER A 593 14.92 -18.97 -14.44
CA SER A 593 13.48 -19.05 -14.16
C SER A 593 13.08 -18.32 -12.89
N ALA A 594 13.88 -18.37 -11.83
CA ALA A 594 13.60 -17.65 -10.59
C ALA A 594 13.72 -16.12 -10.77
N GLU A 595 14.72 -15.66 -11.51
CA GLU A 595 14.86 -14.27 -11.92
C GLU A 595 13.69 -13.82 -12.78
N TYR A 596 13.22 -14.68 -13.70
CA TYR A 596 12.02 -14.41 -14.50
C TYR A 596 10.78 -14.27 -13.62
N LEU A 597 10.51 -15.23 -12.72
CA LEU A 597 9.36 -15.20 -11.80
C LEU A 597 9.32 -13.91 -10.97
N LEU A 598 10.50 -13.41 -10.59
CA LEU A 598 10.69 -12.23 -9.75
C LEU A 598 11.14 -11.00 -10.54
N SER A 599 10.92 -11.00 -11.87
CA SER A 599 11.21 -9.85 -12.71
C SER A 599 10.08 -8.82 -12.64
N PRO A 600 10.36 -7.54 -12.32
CA PRO A 600 9.32 -6.52 -12.27
C PRO A 600 8.80 -6.24 -13.69
N LYS A 601 7.49 -6.34 -13.89
CA LYS A 601 6.86 -5.98 -15.17
C LYS A 601 6.32 -4.56 -15.18
N MET A 602 5.55 -4.19 -14.16
CA MET A 602 4.99 -2.84 -14.01
C MET A 602 4.43 -2.64 -12.62
N SER A 603 4.03 -1.41 -12.30
CA SER A 603 3.34 -1.10 -11.05
C SER A 603 2.03 -1.87 -10.94
N ALA A 604 1.78 -2.47 -9.77
CA ALA A 604 0.50 -3.07 -9.43
C ALA A 604 -0.51 -1.96 -9.19
N ALA A 605 -1.43 -1.76 -10.15
CA ALA A 605 -2.59 -0.92 -9.91
C ALA A 605 -3.46 -1.58 -8.82
N ASN A 606 -3.92 -0.80 -7.85
CA ASN A 606 -4.90 -1.21 -6.83
C ASN A 606 -4.42 -2.25 -5.80
N LEU A 607 -3.17 -2.15 -5.33
CA LEU A 607 -2.73 -2.83 -4.11
C LEU A 607 -2.49 -1.83 -2.97
N THR A 608 -2.80 -2.26 -1.74
CA THR A 608 -2.56 -1.53 -0.48
C THR A 608 -1.12 -1.09 -0.26
N VAL A 609 -0.16 -1.83 -0.82
CA VAL A 609 1.26 -1.54 -0.77
C VAL A 609 1.77 -1.15 -2.15
N HIS A 610 2.69 -0.17 -2.21
CA HIS A 610 3.44 0.11 -3.43
C HIS A 610 4.20 -1.14 -3.83
N ALA A 611 3.70 -1.82 -4.87
CA ALA A 611 4.25 -3.07 -5.34
C ALA A 611 4.38 -3.07 -6.86
N LEU A 612 5.32 -3.86 -7.34
CA LEU A 612 5.49 -4.18 -8.75
C LEU A 612 4.91 -5.58 -8.98
N VAL A 613 4.14 -5.74 -10.04
CA VAL A 613 3.71 -7.08 -10.46
C VAL A 613 4.88 -7.80 -11.12
N ALA A 614 5.08 -9.04 -10.71
CA ALA A 614 5.94 -10.03 -11.35
C ALA A 614 5.09 -11.25 -11.76
N HIS A 615 5.69 -12.38 -12.11
CA HIS A 615 4.95 -13.53 -12.65
C HIS A 615 4.47 -14.46 -11.54
N GLY A 616 3.26 -14.21 -11.05
CA GLY A 616 2.67 -14.94 -9.92
C GLY A 616 3.15 -14.46 -8.56
N PHE A 617 3.90 -13.36 -8.53
CA PHE A 617 4.41 -12.72 -7.32
C PHE A 617 4.27 -11.20 -7.43
N PHE A 618 4.38 -10.54 -6.29
CA PHE A 618 4.56 -9.10 -6.20
C PHE A 618 5.90 -8.78 -5.57
N LEU A 619 6.49 -7.66 -5.97
CA LEU A 619 7.73 -7.16 -5.41
C LEU A 619 7.45 -5.88 -4.64
N ASN A 620 7.98 -5.78 -3.43
CA ASN A 620 8.01 -4.55 -2.66
C ASN A 620 9.46 -4.12 -2.45
N ARG A 621 9.78 -2.89 -2.83
CA ARG A 621 11.12 -2.31 -2.64
C ARG A 621 11.04 -1.24 -1.56
N THR A 622 11.78 -1.44 -0.48
CA THR A 622 11.90 -0.49 0.63
C THR A 622 13.38 -0.17 0.83
N GLY A 623 13.79 1.05 0.44
CA GLY A 623 15.20 1.43 0.42
C GLY A 623 16.01 0.58 -0.57
N ARG A 624 17.06 -0.10 -0.08
CA ARG A 624 17.87 -1.05 -0.86
C ARG A 624 17.37 -2.50 -0.74
N THR A 625 16.33 -2.73 0.03
CA THR A 625 15.82 -4.07 0.31
C THR A 625 14.65 -4.38 -0.63
N GLU A 626 14.72 -5.53 -1.30
CA GLU A 626 13.64 -6.07 -2.12
C GLU A 626 13.02 -7.29 -1.43
N TYR A 627 11.71 -7.23 -1.27
CA TYR A 627 10.87 -8.32 -0.84
C TYR A 627 10.04 -8.83 -2.01
N PHE A 628 9.82 -10.13 -2.07
CA PHE A 628 8.77 -10.71 -2.91
C PHE A 628 7.71 -11.36 -2.03
N PHE A 629 6.46 -11.23 -2.44
CA PHE A 629 5.33 -11.66 -1.64
C PHE A 629 4.13 -12.01 -2.51
N HIS A 630 3.16 -12.68 -1.89
CA HIS A 630 1.82 -12.79 -2.42
C HIS A 630 0.82 -12.96 -1.27
N GLY A 631 -0.31 -12.27 -1.34
CA GLY A 631 -1.42 -12.43 -0.39
C GLY A 631 -2.49 -13.39 -0.95
N GLY A 632 -3.34 -13.93 -0.09
CA GLY A 632 -4.48 -14.72 -0.51
C GLY A 632 -5.71 -14.41 0.30
N HIS A 633 -6.85 -14.40 -0.39
CA HIS A 633 -8.17 -14.27 0.19
C HIS A 633 -9.11 -15.24 -0.51
N THR A 634 -9.86 -15.98 0.29
CA THR A 634 -11.09 -16.69 -0.06
C THR A 634 -12.09 -16.44 1.06
N LYS A 635 -13.38 -16.65 0.84
CA LYS A 635 -14.36 -16.36 1.88
C LYS A 635 -14.06 -17.14 3.16
N GLY A 636 -13.81 -16.42 4.24
CA GLY A 636 -13.41 -16.93 5.55
C GLY A 636 -11.97 -17.39 5.69
N HIS A 637 -11.06 -17.06 4.77
CA HIS A 637 -9.61 -17.31 4.95
C HIS A 637 -8.77 -16.17 4.38
N LYS A 638 -7.69 -15.84 5.08
CA LYS A 638 -6.68 -14.87 4.63
C LYS A 638 -5.29 -15.48 4.77
N SER A 639 -4.40 -15.13 3.86
CA SER A 639 -3.03 -15.65 3.84
C SER A 639 -2.05 -14.61 3.32
N LEU A 640 -0.79 -14.74 3.72
CA LEU A 640 0.31 -13.92 3.24
C LEU A 640 1.61 -14.73 3.30
N ALA A 641 2.38 -14.69 2.23
CA ALA A 641 3.77 -15.14 2.21
C ALA A 641 4.66 -13.99 1.75
N LEU A 642 5.77 -13.76 2.45
CA LEU A 642 6.72 -12.68 2.19
C LEU A 642 8.14 -13.16 2.47
N PHE A 643 9.03 -12.97 1.52
CA PHE A 643 10.41 -13.44 1.59
C PHE A 643 11.40 -12.41 1.01
N ASN A 644 12.64 -12.46 1.48
CA ASN A 644 13.77 -11.74 0.92
C ASN A 644 14.72 -12.74 0.26
N THR A 645 15.02 -12.52 -1.03
CA THR A 645 15.84 -13.47 -1.80
C THR A 645 17.32 -13.42 -1.47
N GLU A 646 17.86 -12.29 -1.04
CA GLU A 646 19.30 -12.13 -0.78
C GLU A 646 19.66 -12.62 0.63
N LYS A 647 18.82 -12.28 1.60
CA LYS A 647 19.01 -12.61 3.02
C LYS A 647 18.47 -13.98 3.40
N GLY A 648 17.59 -14.56 2.57
CA GLY A 648 17.06 -15.91 2.77
C GLY A 648 16.14 -16.05 3.97
N TYR A 649 15.53 -14.97 4.46
CA TYR A 649 14.49 -15.02 5.48
C TYR A 649 13.11 -14.76 4.89
N GLY A 650 12.07 -15.20 5.58
CA GLY A 650 10.70 -14.98 5.18
C GLY A 650 9.69 -15.56 6.15
N VAL A 651 8.41 -15.29 5.92
CA VAL A 651 7.31 -15.78 6.75
C VAL A 651 6.09 -16.07 5.89
N VAL A 652 5.33 -17.07 6.33
CA VAL A 652 3.97 -17.35 5.88
C VAL A 652 3.03 -17.27 7.07
N ILE A 653 1.91 -16.56 6.89
CA ILE A 653 0.85 -16.41 7.89
C ILE A 653 -0.48 -16.75 7.23
N MET A 654 -1.28 -17.60 7.87
CA MET A 654 -2.58 -18.03 7.36
C MET A 654 -3.62 -17.99 8.49
N THR A 655 -4.83 -17.53 8.18
CA THR A 655 -5.95 -17.39 9.14
C THR A 655 -7.25 -17.88 8.50
N ASN A 656 -8.20 -18.34 9.30
CA ASN A 656 -9.52 -18.78 8.84
C ASN A 656 -10.66 -17.82 9.21
N SER A 657 -10.46 -16.51 9.03
CA SER A 657 -11.50 -15.50 9.27
C SER A 657 -11.39 -14.34 8.29
N GLU A 658 -12.52 -13.72 7.93
CA GLU A 658 -12.55 -12.48 7.14
C GLU A 658 -11.79 -11.33 7.81
N ASN A 659 -11.74 -11.30 9.14
CA ASN A 659 -10.99 -10.31 9.91
C ASN A 659 -9.47 -10.56 9.93
N GLY A 660 -9.01 -11.69 9.36
CA GLY A 660 -7.63 -12.16 9.48
C GLY A 660 -6.55 -11.21 8.96
N SER A 661 -6.88 -10.34 8.00
CA SER A 661 -5.93 -9.39 7.39
C SER A 661 -5.26 -8.48 8.43
N LYS A 662 -6.04 -7.95 9.38
CA LYS A 662 -5.53 -7.05 10.43
C LYS A 662 -4.51 -7.77 11.31
N LEU A 663 -4.83 -9.01 11.71
CA LEU A 663 -3.98 -9.84 12.52
C LEU A 663 -2.68 -10.22 11.80
N ILE A 664 -2.76 -10.59 10.52
CA ILE A 664 -1.59 -10.89 9.67
C ILE A 664 -0.59 -9.73 9.68
N TRP A 665 -1.06 -8.50 9.43
CA TRP A 665 -0.18 -7.32 9.41
C TRP A 665 0.44 -6.99 10.77
N ARG A 666 -0.25 -7.30 11.88
CA ARG A 666 0.30 -7.12 13.23
C ARG A 666 1.39 -8.15 13.52
N ILE A 667 1.12 -9.42 13.24
CA ILE A 667 2.07 -10.52 13.44
C ILE A 667 3.33 -10.29 12.62
N LEU A 668 3.16 -9.94 11.35
CA LEU A 668 4.26 -9.74 10.43
C LEU A 668 5.21 -8.61 10.88
N ARG A 669 4.65 -7.50 11.36
CA ARG A 669 5.45 -6.41 11.95
C ARG A 669 6.22 -6.91 13.16
N SER A 670 5.59 -7.62 14.09
CA SER A 670 6.24 -8.18 15.27
C SER A 670 7.38 -9.14 14.91
N ILE A 671 7.14 -10.07 13.98
CA ILE A 671 8.16 -10.99 13.47
C ILE A 671 9.31 -10.21 12.84
N SER A 672 9.03 -9.23 11.97
CA SER A 672 10.09 -8.45 11.32
C SER A 672 11.03 -7.75 12.31
N VAL A 673 10.49 -7.26 13.43
CA VAL A 673 11.27 -6.61 14.50
C VAL A 673 12.07 -7.63 15.30
N GLU A 674 11.43 -8.70 15.76
CA GLU A 674 12.07 -9.74 16.58
C GLU A 674 13.20 -10.44 15.81
N GLU A 675 12.96 -10.70 14.53
CA GLU A 675 13.88 -11.34 13.61
C GLU A 675 14.93 -10.38 13.02
N LYS A 676 14.84 -9.07 13.34
CA LYS A 676 15.71 -8.00 12.84
C LYS A 676 15.81 -7.96 11.31
N TRP A 677 14.67 -8.13 10.64
CA TRP A 677 14.60 -8.06 9.19
C TRP A 677 14.79 -6.62 8.71
N ASP A 678 15.42 -6.48 7.54
CA ASP A 678 15.59 -5.19 6.90
C ASP A 678 14.22 -4.56 6.60
N LYS A 679 14.03 -3.27 6.89
CA LYS A 679 12.78 -2.49 6.71
C LYS A 679 11.65 -3.21 5.97
N PHE A 680 10.79 -3.89 6.72
CA PHE A 680 9.60 -4.54 6.17
C PHE A 680 8.41 -3.58 6.26
N VAL A 681 7.90 -3.19 5.08
CA VAL A 681 6.66 -2.47 4.77
C VAL A 681 6.21 -1.34 5.72
N ASN A 682 6.21 -0.17 5.10
CA ASN A 682 5.85 1.19 5.52
C ASN A 682 4.45 1.41 6.10
#